data_AF-A0A218KMH7-F1
#
_entry.id   AF-A0A218KMH7-F1
#
_cell.length_a   1.000
_cell.length_b   1.000
_cell.length_c   1.000
_cell.angle_alpha   90.00
_cell.angle_beta   90.00
_cell.angle_gamma   90.00
#
_symmetry.space_group_name_H-M   'P 1'
#
loop_
_entity.id
_entity.type
_entity.pdbx_description
1 polymer ?
#
loop_
_entity_poly.entity_id
_entity_poly.type
_entity_poly.pdbx_seq_one_letter_code
_entity_poly.pdbx_strand_id
1 'polypeptide(L)'
;MLDQEICNSTCGSRRFSHGITYQKLCFLLFLKRAVDSGCPFHSGIEINSVTGFDDIVFRYEQSGKIIHRFIQIKHKRNRSEKVSIGDLLTRKKKSEFGLIKYFIAHLKIESGKKFLSKDPRYFIIATNIDFENSPMQGRKRKLRAMLSGKNKGKEISVRKINTKKNEFLNICGSTRYKLDSSIILYLQENMDFISAQVGKKIGDKEIKGFLNKLVFTVNLPNKAELYEIIKDELGKGLNNIDKKNFLSRCLVEITNLMDEEKGRVLSREKWQALLERIEEEIQEKSVEFNVINEVKNFYGRSRELGDLHCALQKNTKEEPWIIVIGGIRGVGKTECARKYVHDYKKDYDKNVIWINACDYKTMENSFMELAQNRLEISIKDKYEENKKIKEIVEEVYAFFVKRRCIFIFDNAKRYEDISEFLSPFSYSQYPDGKRPYILITSYDEEWKVTKSAEKIKVIWLNELERTEAFELVRKALDIQDDEQDEEIDKLTRKLQHFPLALGQAVSYICNKDGELKLIGHENFTISNYLEKCNQQAKKKELFKEVEELLKQLSCDSEEEKDKNNTILYTKAVLTTLSIAIEDIIQEECGSEALNILEIMAYLASNDIYIKEIFVKLVADNERKLWDAVKLLNRYHIINLKAGIANIHELVQMLTRLCEQNFVVKE
;
A
#
# COMPACT_ATOMS: atom_id res chain seq x y z
N MET A 1 -27.22 36.13 -0.93
CA MET A 1 -27.84 36.44 -2.24
C MET A 1 -27.00 35.91 -3.42
N LEU A 2 -25.66 36.07 -3.43
CA LEU A 2 -24.79 35.32 -4.37
C LEU A 2 -24.80 33.80 -4.07
N ASP A 3 -24.88 33.44 -2.79
CA ASP A 3 -24.92 32.04 -2.31
C ASP A 3 -26.21 31.29 -2.69
N GLN A 4 -27.28 32.01 -3.05
CA GLN A 4 -28.57 31.43 -3.41
C GLN A 4 -28.74 31.11 -4.91
N GLU A 5 -27.91 31.70 -5.79
CA GLU A 5 -28.13 31.57 -7.24
C GLU A 5 -26.96 30.95 -8.01
N ILE A 6 -25.78 30.76 -7.40
CA ILE A 6 -24.78 29.86 -7.99
C ILE A 6 -25.31 28.41 -7.96
N CYS A 7 -26.29 28.11 -7.10
CA CYS A 7 -27.05 26.86 -7.07
C CYS A 7 -28.08 26.68 -8.20
N ASN A 8 -28.41 27.72 -8.99
CA ASN A 8 -29.63 27.71 -9.84
C ASN A 8 -29.38 27.97 -11.35
N SER A 9 -28.18 27.77 -11.90
CA SER A 9 -27.91 28.08 -13.32
C SER A 9 -27.84 26.84 -14.23
N THR A 10 -28.78 26.74 -15.18
CA THR A 10 -28.98 25.65 -16.13
C THR A 10 -28.08 25.69 -17.39
N CYS A 11 -27.58 24.50 -17.75
CA CYS A 11 -27.22 23.90 -19.07
C CYS A 11 -26.26 24.58 -20.07
N GLY A 12 -25.30 23.75 -20.57
CA GLY A 12 -24.52 23.98 -21.80
C GLY A 12 -23.35 23.00 -21.98
N SER A 13 -23.61 21.78 -22.49
CA SER A 13 -22.56 20.77 -22.74
C SER A 13 -21.70 21.11 -23.96
N ARG A 14 -20.36 21.21 -23.80
CA ARG A 14 -19.40 21.16 -24.92
C ARG A 14 -18.12 20.39 -24.58
N ARG A 15 -17.93 19.29 -25.31
CA ARG A 15 -16.78 18.36 -25.30
C ARG A 15 -15.47 19.01 -25.76
N PHE A 16 -14.38 18.78 -25.02
CA PHE A 16 -13.03 18.35 -25.47
C PHE A 16 -12.21 17.91 -24.23
N SER A 17 -11.89 16.61 -24.10
CA SER A 17 -11.39 15.97 -22.86
C SER A 17 -10.08 16.56 -22.28
N HIS A 18 -9.17 17.03 -23.13
CA HIS A 18 -7.85 17.52 -22.68
C HIS A 18 -7.91 18.90 -22.01
N GLY A 19 -8.74 19.82 -22.51
CA GLY A 19 -8.86 21.17 -21.94
C GLY A 19 -9.48 21.14 -20.54
N ILE A 20 -10.50 20.27 -20.37
CA ILE A 20 -11.22 20.06 -19.11
C ILE A 20 -10.26 19.57 -18.02
N THR A 21 -9.37 18.63 -18.33
CA THR A 21 -8.42 18.10 -17.33
C THR A 21 -7.45 19.19 -16.85
N TYR A 22 -6.93 20.02 -17.77
CA TYR A 22 -6.01 21.10 -17.41
C TYR A 22 -6.68 22.18 -16.55
N GLN A 23 -7.94 22.51 -16.88
CA GLN A 23 -8.76 23.42 -16.07
C GLN A 23 -8.99 22.89 -14.65
N LYS A 24 -9.35 21.60 -14.50
CA LYS A 24 -9.52 20.94 -13.20
C LYS A 24 -8.24 20.99 -12.36
N LEU A 25 -7.09 20.74 -12.96
CA LEU A 25 -5.79 20.86 -12.28
C LEU A 25 -5.54 22.29 -11.80
N CYS A 26 -5.71 23.30 -12.66
CA CYS A 26 -5.61 24.69 -12.24
C CYS A 26 -6.56 25.00 -11.07
N PHE A 27 -7.81 24.52 -11.11
CA PHE A 27 -8.77 24.73 -10.05
C PHE A 27 -8.34 24.11 -8.71
N LEU A 28 -7.87 22.87 -8.70
CA LEU A 28 -7.32 22.22 -7.52
C LEU A 28 -6.17 23.01 -6.90
N LEU A 29 -5.28 23.55 -7.72
CA LEU A 29 -4.18 24.39 -7.25
C LEU A 29 -4.69 25.67 -6.57
N PHE A 30 -5.72 26.31 -7.15
CA PHE A 30 -6.37 27.47 -6.55
C PHE A 30 -6.96 27.15 -5.18
N LEU A 31 -7.69 26.04 -5.08
CA LEU A 31 -8.29 25.58 -3.82
C LEU A 31 -7.23 25.32 -2.75
N LYS A 32 -6.17 24.58 -3.09
CA LYS A 32 -5.09 24.27 -2.15
C LYS A 32 -4.43 25.53 -1.60
N ARG A 33 -3.99 26.42 -2.47
CA ARG A 33 -3.33 27.68 -2.07
C ARG A 33 -4.27 28.60 -1.29
N ALA A 34 -5.58 28.49 -1.49
CA ALA A 34 -6.55 29.28 -0.74
C ALA A 34 -6.72 28.77 0.67
N VAL A 35 -6.80 27.44 0.84
CA VAL A 35 -6.76 26.81 2.17
C VAL A 35 -5.49 27.21 2.91
N ASP A 36 -4.33 27.13 2.26
CA ASP A 36 -3.03 27.49 2.85
C ASP A 36 -2.94 28.96 3.25
N SER A 37 -3.69 29.85 2.59
CA SER A 37 -3.75 31.26 2.93
C SER A 37 -4.57 31.56 4.19
N GLY A 38 -5.38 30.60 4.66
CA GLY A 38 -6.28 30.76 5.81
C GLY A 38 -7.50 31.66 5.54
N CYS A 39 -7.62 32.25 4.34
CA CYS A 39 -8.71 33.14 3.99
C CYS A 39 -10.02 32.38 3.70
N PRO A 40 -11.19 32.85 4.20
CA PRO A 40 -12.49 32.38 3.73
C PRO A 40 -12.62 32.60 2.22
N PHE A 41 -13.11 31.59 1.51
CA PHE A 41 -13.33 31.67 0.07
C PHE A 41 -14.59 30.92 -0.37
N HIS A 42 -15.12 31.37 -1.50
CA HIS A 42 -16.11 30.67 -2.31
C HIS A 42 -15.57 30.61 -3.73
N SER A 43 -15.64 29.44 -4.34
CA SER A 43 -15.07 29.20 -5.66
C SER A 43 -16.04 28.44 -6.53
N GLY A 44 -15.95 28.62 -7.85
CA GLY A 44 -16.73 27.82 -8.78
C GLY A 44 -16.15 27.75 -10.18
N ILE A 45 -16.65 26.78 -10.93
CA ILE A 45 -16.22 26.45 -12.29
C ILE A 45 -17.41 26.53 -13.23
N GLU A 46 -17.17 26.99 -14.45
CA GLU A 46 -18.17 27.08 -15.53
C GLU A 46 -19.44 27.82 -15.08
N ILE A 47 -19.25 28.97 -14.44
CA ILE A 47 -20.36 29.78 -13.94
C ILE A 47 -21.02 30.53 -15.11
N ASN A 48 -22.19 30.06 -15.52
CA ASN A 48 -22.92 30.59 -16.69
C ASN A 48 -23.15 32.10 -16.64
N SER A 49 -23.38 32.68 -15.45
CA SER A 49 -23.65 34.13 -15.31
C SER A 49 -22.45 35.03 -15.60
N VAL A 50 -21.25 34.49 -15.81
CA VAL A 50 -20.02 35.24 -16.10
C VAL A 50 -19.31 34.75 -17.37
N THR A 51 -20.11 34.38 -18.39
CA THR A 51 -19.63 33.87 -19.68
C THR A 51 -18.45 34.67 -20.24
N GLY A 52 -17.36 33.97 -20.57
CA GLY A 52 -16.13 34.54 -21.11
C GLY A 52 -15.01 34.73 -20.07
N PHE A 53 -15.31 34.56 -18.79
CA PHE A 53 -14.35 34.35 -17.70
C PHE A 53 -14.89 33.35 -16.68
N ASP A 54 -15.54 32.32 -17.19
CA ASP A 54 -16.33 31.35 -16.44
C ASP A 54 -15.54 30.11 -16.04
N ASP A 55 -14.34 29.88 -16.59
CA ASP A 55 -13.57 28.65 -16.34
C ASP A 55 -13.24 28.48 -14.84
N ILE A 56 -12.82 29.55 -14.16
CA ILE A 56 -12.69 29.60 -12.70
C ILE A 56 -13.13 30.97 -12.19
N VAL A 57 -14.04 30.98 -11.22
CA VAL A 57 -14.45 32.16 -10.47
C VAL A 57 -14.06 31.96 -9.02
N PHE A 58 -13.30 32.90 -8.47
CA PHE A 58 -12.78 32.81 -7.12
C PHE A 58 -13.10 34.08 -6.33
N ARG A 59 -13.82 33.94 -5.23
CA ARG A 59 -14.18 35.01 -4.30
C ARG A 59 -13.52 34.71 -2.96
N TYR A 60 -12.72 35.62 -2.45
CA TYR A 60 -12.07 35.43 -1.16
C TYR A 60 -11.88 36.76 -0.44
N GLU A 61 -11.75 36.69 0.88
CA GLU A 61 -11.49 37.86 1.70
C GLU A 61 -9.99 38.07 1.89
N GLN A 62 -9.52 39.30 1.65
CA GLN A 62 -8.14 39.69 1.90
C GLN A 62 -8.09 41.11 2.46
N SER A 63 -7.51 41.25 3.66
CA SER A 63 -7.37 42.54 4.34
C SER A 63 -8.71 43.31 4.48
N GLY A 64 -9.78 42.61 4.85
CA GLY A 64 -11.12 43.19 5.04
C GLY A 64 -11.85 43.59 3.75
N LYS A 65 -11.33 43.20 2.58
CA LYS A 65 -11.98 43.42 1.28
C LYS A 65 -12.28 42.09 0.63
N ILE A 66 -13.47 42.01 0.03
CA ILE A 66 -13.86 40.88 -0.80
C ILE A 66 -13.22 41.07 -2.17
N ILE A 67 -12.44 40.11 -2.64
CA ILE A 67 -11.80 40.14 -3.95
C ILE A 67 -12.45 39.10 -4.84
N HIS A 68 -12.82 39.52 -6.05
CA HIS A 68 -13.32 38.63 -7.09
C HIS A 68 -12.27 38.46 -8.19
N ARG A 69 -11.96 37.21 -8.53
CA ARG A 69 -11.11 36.84 -9.66
C ARG A 69 -11.95 36.02 -10.63
N PHE A 70 -12.01 36.49 -11.87
CA PHE A 70 -12.65 35.80 -12.99
C PHE A 70 -11.56 35.36 -13.95
N ILE A 71 -11.45 34.06 -14.21
CA ILE A 71 -10.31 33.46 -14.88
C ILE A 71 -10.81 32.67 -16.08
N GLN A 72 -10.21 32.95 -17.24
CA GLN A 72 -10.33 32.14 -18.43
C GLN A 72 -9.02 31.40 -18.67
N ILE A 73 -9.07 30.07 -18.75
CA ILE A 73 -7.94 29.19 -19.00
C ILE A 73 -7.89 28.83 -20.48
N LYS A 74 -6.68 28.83 -21.03
CA LYS A 74 -6.36 28.38 -22.38
C LYS A 74 -5.14 27.48 -22.32
N HIS A 75 -5.20 26.34 -23.00
CA HIS A 75 -4.09 25.38 -23.02
C HIS A 75 -3.82 24.94 -24.45
N LYS A 76 -2.57 25.08 -24.88
CA LYS A 76 -2.05 24.57 -26.16
C LYS A 76 -1.19 23.33 -25.93
N ARG A 77 -1.36 22.29 -26.75
CA ARG A 77 -0.46 21.13 -26.72
C ARG A 77 0.94 21.50 -27.17
N ASN A 78 1.04 22.33 -28.21
CA ASN A 78 2.31 22.81 -28.74
C ASN A 78 2.70 24.16 -28.13
N ARG A 79 3.84 24.22 -27.43
CA ARG A 79 4.38 25.46 -26.81
C ARG A 79 5.12 26.39 -27.77
N SER A 80 5.41 25.92 -29.00
CA SER A 80 5.98 26.78 -30.04
C SER A 80 4.94 27.75 -30.61
N GLU A 81 3.65 27.42 -30.49
CA GLU A 81 2.58 28.39 -30.70
C GLU A 81 2.72 29.56 -29.74
N LYS A 82 2.49 30.77 -30.26
CA LYS A 82 2.53 32.01 -29.49
C LYS A 82 1.29 32.83 -29.77
N VAL A 83 0.87 33.64 -28.79
CA VAL A 83 -0.27 34.54 -28.97
C VAL A 83 0.17 35.71 -29.85
N SER A 84 -0.35 35.77 -31.08
CA SER A 84 -0.02 36.81 -32.05
C SER A 84 -0.93 38.04 -31.92
N ILE A 85 -0.55 39.14 -32.57
CA ILE A 85 -1.43 40.31 -32.72
C ILE A 85 -2.75 39.92 -33.43
N GLY A 86 -2.70 38.99 -34.38
CA GLY A 86 -3.89 38.52 -35.10
C GLY A 86 -4.90 37.81 -34.18
N ASP A 87 -4.41 37.08 -33.18
CA ASP A 87 -5.26 36.37 -32.21
C ASP A 87 -5.97 37.33 -31.25
N LEU A 88 -5.29 38.43 -30.87
CA LEU A 88 -5.81 39.49 -30.01
C LEU A 88 -6.78 40.41 -30.77
N LEU A 89 -6.41 40.84 -31.98
CA LEU A 89 -7.12 41.84 -32.78
C LEU A 89 -8.08 41.19 -33.78
N THR A 90 -9.04 40.44 -33.28
CA THR A 90 -10.03 39.75 -34.11
C THR A 90 -11.45 39.93 -33.60
N ARG A 91 -12.39 40.10 -34.54
CA ARG A 91 -13.84 40.09 -34.29
C ARG A 91 -14.41 38.67 -34.26
N LYS A 92 -13.62 37.64 -34.58
CA LYS A 92 -14.11 36.25 -34.61
C LYS A 92 -14.55 35.83 -33.22
N LYS A 93 -15.85 35.56 -33.05
CA LYS A 93 -16.44 35.09 -31.77
C LYS A 93 -15.75 33.82 -31.22
N LYS A 94 -15.23 32.97 -32.11
CA LYS A 94 -14.52 31.72 -31.76
C LYS A 94 -13.03 31.91 -31.43
N SER A 95 -12.48 33.13 -31.47
CA SER A 95 -11.08 33.35 -31.09
C SER A 95 -10.86 33.03 -29.61
N GLU A 96 -9.74 32.35 -29.34
CA GLU A 96 -9.31 32.00 -27.99
C GLU A 96 -8.81 33.22 -27.20
N PHE A 97 -8.16 34.17 -27.87
CA PHE A 97 -7.50 35.34 -27.24
C PHE A 97 -8.11 36.70 -27.65
N GLY A 98 -9.17 36.70 -28.47
CA GLY A 98 -9.74 37.92 -29.04
C GLY A 98 -10.23 38.93 -28.01
N LEU A 99 -9.69 40.14 -28.03
CA LEU A 99 -9.91 41.15 -26.97
C LEU A 99 -11.33 41.71 -26.97
N ILE A 100 -11.98 41.84 -28.13
CA ILE A 100 -13.37 42.28 -28.24
C ILE A 100 -14.29 41.34 -27.46
N LYS A 101 -14.06 40.02 -27.56
CA LYS A 101 -14.83 38.99 -26.83
C LYS A 101 -14.71 39.21 -25.32
N TYR A 102 -13.48 39.36 -24.82
CA TYR A 102 -13.24 39.55 -23.39
C TYR A 102 -13.71 40.91 -22.88
N PHE A 103 -13.68 41.95 -23.71
CA PHE A 103 -14.19 43.26 -23.34
C PHE A 103 -15.72 43.23 -23.21
N ILE A 104 -16.42 42.58 -24.15
CA ILE A 104 -17.88 42.35 -24.04
C ILE A 104 -18.21 41.56 -22.77
N ALA A 105 -17.47 40.48 -22.48
CA ALA A 105 -17.66 39.68 -21.27
C ALA A 105 -17.46 40.52 -19.99
N HIS A 106 -16.35 41.27 -19.91
CA HIS A 106 -16.06 42.20 -18.82
C HIS A 106 -17.20 43.19 -18.58
N LEU A 107 -17.68 43.84 -19.64
CA LEU A 107 -18.76 44.82 -19.53
C LEU A 107 -20.06 44.22 -19.01
N LYS A 108 -20.43 43.02 -19.48
CA LYS A 108 -21.61 42.29 -19.02
C LYS A 108 -21.51 41.95 -17.53
N ILE A 109 -20.34 41.47 -17.08
CA ILE A 109 -20.07 41.14 -15.67
C ILE A 109 -20.12 42.41 -14.80
N GLU A 110 -19.54 43.51 -15.25
CA GLU A 110 -19.57 44.79 -14.51
C GLU A 110 -20.97 45.40 -14.43
N SER A 111 -21.78 45.28 -15.48
CA SER A 111 -23.18 45.76 -15.48
C SER A 111 -24.16 44.83 -14.74
N GLY A 112 -23.72 43.63 -14.36
CA GLY A 112 -24.58 42.66 -13.71
C GLY A 112 -25.01 43.14 -12.33
N LYS A 113 -26.32 43.18 -12.08
CA LYS A 113 -26.92 43.46 -10.76
C LYS A 113 -26.46 42.49 -9.64
N LYS A 114 -25.76 41.41 -10.00
CA LYS A 114 -25.22 40.39 -9.09
C LYS A 114 -23.93 40.81 -8.38
N PHE A 115 -23.18 41.75 -8.94
CA PHE A 115 -21.93 42.27 -8.39
C PHE A 115 -22.08 43.78 -8.17
N LEU A 116 -22.95 44.21 -7.26
CA LEU A 116 -23.23 45.64 -7.03
C LEU A 116 -22.23 46.32 -6.07
N SER A 117 -21.29 45.58 -5.49
CA SER A 117 -20.31 46.12 -4.53
C SER A 117 -19.14 46.84 -5.20
N LYS A 118 -18.51 47.79 -4.48
CA LYS A 118 -17.24 48.46 -4.83
C LYS A 118 -16.01 47.52 -4.74
N ASP A 119 -16.24 46.21 -4.65
CA ASP A 119 -15.21 45.21 -4.39
C ASP A 119 -14.22 45.10 -5.57
N PRO A 120 -12.92 44.92 -5.29
CA PRO A 120 -11.91 44.70 -6.33
C PRO A 120 -12.22 43.48 -7.22
N ARG A 121 -12.17 43.70 -8.54
CA ARG A 121 -12.37 42.65 -9.57
C ARG A 121 -11.17 42.55 -10.48
N TYR A 122 -10.72 41.33 -10.71
CA TYR A 122 -9.61 41.02 -11.59
C TYR A 122 -10.05 40.01 -12.66
N PHE A 123 -9.72 40.31 -13.91
CA PHE A 123 -10.03 39.46 -15.05
C PHE A 123 -8.72 38.89 -15.58
N ILE A 124 -8.58 37.57 -15.59
CA ILE A 124 -7.33 36.90 -15.90
C ILE A 124 -7.52 35.99 -17.10
N ILE A 125 -6.67 36.13 -18.11
CA ILE A 125 -6.53 35.15 -19.19
C ILE A 125 -5.24 34.37 -18.89
N ALA A 126 -5.39 33.10 -18.55
CA ALA A 126 -4.33 32.20 -18.13
C ALA A 126 -3.99 31.23 -19.26
N THR A 127 -2.71 31.14 -19.65
CA THR A 127 -2.27 30.24 -20.72
C THR A 127 -0.85 29.71 -20.54
N ASN A 128 -0.58 28.54 -21.11
CA ASN A 128 0.73 27.88 -21.09
C ASN A 128 1.69 28.37 -22.20
N ILE A 129 1.24 29.27 -23.09
CA ILE A 129 2.05 29.87 -24.15
C ILE A 129 2.31 31.36 -23.91
N ASP A 130 3.44 31.87 -24.40
CA ASP A 130 3.77 33.31 -24.37
C ASP A 130 3.17 34.05 -25.57
N PHE A 131 3.27 35.38 -25.55
CA PHE A 131 3.08 36.22 -26.71
C PHE A 131 4.17 36.02 -27.77
N GLU A 132 3.83 36.29 -29.04
CA GLU A 132 4.81 36.36 -30.12
C GLU A 132 5.48 37.73 -30.09
N ASN A 133 6.78 37.79 -29.83
CA ASN A 133 7.45 39.04 -29.49
C ASN A 133 8.75 39.25 -30.27
N SER A 134 9.17 40.51 -30.35
CA SER A 134 10.52 40.91 -30.71
C SER A 134 11.46 40.90 -29.47
N PRO A 135 12.80 40.98 -29.65
CA PRO A 135 13.77 41.00 -28.55
C PRO A 135 13.48 42.12 -27.52
N MET A 136 13.76 41.86 -26.24
CA MET A 136 13.36 42.73 -25.12
C MET A 136 14.04 44.12 -25.12
N GLN A 137 13.27 45.14 -24.77
CA GLN A 137 13.76 46.44 -24.27
C GLN A 137 13.00 46.82 -22.97
N GLY A 138 13.56 46.47 -21.81
CA GLY A 138 13.01 46.89 -20.50
C GLY A 138 11.69 46.21 -20.08
N ARG A 139 10.87 46.89 -19.25
CA ARG A 139 9.58 46.34 -18.71
C ARG A 139 8.44 46.29 -19.75
N LYS A 140 8.62 46.94 -20.89
CA LYS A 140 7.66 47.00 -22.00
C LYS A 140 8.15 46.09 -23.12
N ARG A 141 7.26 45.26 -23.68
CA ARG A 141 7.59 44.29 -24.73
C ARG A 141 6.68 44.55 -25.92
N LYS A 142 7.27 44.78 -27.10
CA LYS A 142 6.52 44.89 -28.35
C LYS A 142 6.21 43.48 -28.88
N LEU A 143 4.97 43.27 -29.31
CA LEU A 143 4.60 42.04 -30.02
C LEU A 143 5.14 42.09 -31.45
N ARG A 144 5.40 40.92 -32.04
CA ARG A 144 5.85 40.83 -33.43
C ARG A 144 4.74 41.37 -34.35
N ALA A 145 5.10 42.32 -35.20
CA ALA A 145 4.19 42.92 -36.17
C ALA A 145 3.77 41.89 -37.23
N MET A 146 2.51 41.97 -37.67
CA MET A 146 2.03 41.14 -38.78
C MET A 146 2.57 41.70 -40.11
N LEU A 147 3.12 40.82 -40.95
CA LEU A 147 3.66 41.17 -42.27
C LEU A 147 2.57 41.29 -43.36
N SER A 148 1.40 40.71 -43.13
CA SER A 148 0.28 40.68 -44.06
C SER A 148 -1.08 40.64 -43.32
N GLY A 149 -2.18 40.89 -44.05
CA GLY A 149 -3.55 40.85 -43.52
C GLY A 149 -4.06 42.16 -42.91
N LYS A 150 -5.29 42.13 -42.35
CA LYS A 150 -6.03 43.31 -41.86
C LYS A 150 -5.38 44.06 -40.69
N ASN A 151 -4.43 43.43 -40.01
CA ASN A 151 -3.70 44.00 -38.87
C ASN A 151 -2.23 44.29 -39.20
N LYS A 152 -1.86 44.30 -40.50
CA LYS A 152 -0.51 44.64 -40.96
C LYS A 152 -0.10 46.02 -40.44
N GLY A 153 1.12 46.12 -39.93
CA GLY A 153 1.69 47.38 -39.44
C GLY A 153 1.16 47.87 -38.08
N LYS A 154 0.22 47.16 -37.43
CA LYS A 154 -0.22 47.50 -36.07
C LYS A 154 0.86 47.18 -35.05
N GLU A 155 1.27 48.16 -34.26
CA GLU A 155 2.21 47.99 -33.16
C GLU A 155 1.47 47.84 -31.83
N ILE A 156 1.52 46.64 -31.23
CA ILE A 156 0.94 46.37 -29.90
C ILE A 156 2.05 46.08 -28.91
N SER A 157 1.89 46.54 -27.67
CA SER A 157 2.83 46.29 -26.59
C SER A 157 2.15 45.77 -25.32
N VAL A 158 2.90 44.98 -24.56
CA VAL A 158 2.53 44.52 -23.22
C VAL A 158 3.55 44.99 -22.19
N ARG A 159 3.09 45.25 -20.97
CA ARG A 159 3.93 45.62 -19.84
C ARG A 159 3.95 44.49 -18.82
N LYS A 160 5.15 44.03 -18.47
CA LYS A 160 5.35 43.06 -17.39
C LYS A 160 4.95 43.70 -16.05
N ILE A 161 4.15 43.01 -15.25
CA ILE A 161 3.78 43.43 -13.89
C ILE A 161 4.48 42.53 -12.87
N ASN A 162 4.88 43.11 -11.73
CA ASN A 162 5.51 42.36 -10.65
C ASN A 162 4.44 41.47 -9.98
N THR A 163 4.70 40.17 -9.96
CA THR A 163 3.85 39.19 -9.28
C THR A 163 4.25 39.14 -7.80
N LYS A 164 3.28 39.21 -6.88
CA LYS A 164 3.54 38.95 -5.46
C LYS A 164 3.83 37.45 -5.27
N LYS A 165 4.70 37.10 -4.31
CA LYS A 165 5.11 35.70 -4.07
C LYS A 165 3.92 34.77 -3.84
N ASN A 166 2.88 35.25 -3.13
CA ASN A 166 1.71 34.47 -2.70
C ASN A 166 0.54 34.51 -3.69
N GLU A 167 0.78 34.85 -4.94
CA GLU A 167 -0.28 34.89 -5.93
C GLU A 167 -0.54 33.49 -6.52
N PHE A 168 -1.81 33.07 -6.53
CA PHE A 168 -2.25 31.72 -6.92
C PHE A 168 -1.63 31.16 -8.22
N LEU A 169 -1.45 31.98 -9.24
CA LEU A 169 -0.87 31.58 -10.55
C LEU A 169 0.61 31.97 -10.73
N ASN A 170 1.29 32.34 -9.65
CA ASN A 170 2.73 32.50 -9.66
C ASN A 170 3.36 31.10 -9.54
N ILE A 171 3.71 30.49 -10.68
CA ILE A 171 4.12 29.09 -10.77
C ILE A 171 5.21 28.99 -11.84
N CYS A 172 6.35 28.37 -11.52
CA CYS A 172 7.42 27.96 -12.46
C CYS A 172 7.64 28.90 -13.66
N GLY A 173 8.14 30.11 -13.42
CA GLY A 173 8.51 31.04 -14.50
C GLY A 173 7.32 31.70 -15.22
N SER A 174 6.08 31.48 -14.75
CA SER A 174 4.91 32.18 -15.26
C SER A 174 5.13 33.70 -15.19
N THR A 175 4.64 34.40 -16.21
CA THR A 175 4.80 35.84 -16.31
C THR A 175 3.46 36.51 -16.48
N ARG A 176 3.31 37.68 -15.86
CA ARG A 176 2.09 38.47 -15.93
C ARG A 176 2.28 39.75 -16.71
N TYR A 177 1.33 40.00 -17.59
CA TYR A 177 1.33 41.14 -18.48
C TYR A 177 0.01 41.91 -18.41
N LYS A 178 0.11 43.23 -18.56
CA LYS A 178 -1.02 44.10 -18.93
C LYS A 178 -0.81 44.62 -20.34
N LEU A 179 -1.90 44.78 -21.08
CA LEU A 179 -1.88 45.52 -22.34
C LEU A 179 -1.65 47.01 -22.03
N ASP A 180 -0.92 47.70 -22.89
CA ASP A 180 -0.73 49.15 -22.76
C ASP A 180 -1.74 49.94 -23.61
N SER A 181 -1.55 51.26 -23.72
CA SER A 181 -2.45 52.15 -24.45
C SER A 181 -2.48 51.92 -25.96
N SER A 182 -1.55 51.14 -26.54
CA SER A 182 -1.52 50.85 -27.99
C SER A 182 -2.79 50.15 -28.49
N ILE A 183 -3.54 49.51 -27.59
CA ILE A 183 -4.77 48.79 -27.93
C ILE A 183 -6.02 49.68 -27.97
N ILE A 184 -5.96 50.90 -27.43
CA ILE A 184 -7.12 51.76 -27.24
C ILE A 184 -7.78 52.10 -28.57
N LEU A 185 -6.98 52.50 -29.58
CA LEU A 185 -7.48 52.83 -30.92
C LEU A 185 -8.25 51.66 -31.53
N TYR A 186 -7.74 50.44 -31.40
CA TYR A 186 -8.44 49.26 -31.89
C TYR A 186 -9.78 49.06 -31.18
N LEU A 187 -9.85 49.24 -29.87
CA LEU A 187 -11.13 49.11 -29.14
C LEU A 187 -12.11 50.24 -29.52
N GLN A 188 -11.61 51.46 -29.75
CA GLN A 188 -12.38 52.61 -30.22
C GLN A 188 -13.00 52.37 -31.61
N GLU A 189 -12.21 51.87 -32.57
CA GLU A 189 -12.68 51.47 -33.93
C GLU A 189 -13.79 50.39 -33.90
N ASN A 190 -13.99 49.74 -32.76
CA ASN A 190 -14.94 48.65 -32.58
C ASN A 190 -16.07 49.01 -31.60
N MET A 191 -16.15 50.25 -31.11
CA MET A 191 -17.10 50.64 -30.07
C MET A 191 -18.56 50.49 -30.47
N ASP A 192 -18.94 50.81 -31.71
CA ASP A 192 -20.33 50.65 -32.16
C ASP A 192 -20.75 49.18 -32.15
N PHE A 193 -19.87 48.30 -32.61
CA PHE A 193 -20.07 46.86 -32.57
C PHE A 193 -20.20 46.35 -31.12
N ILE A 194 -19.31 46.79 -30.22
CA ILE A 194 -19.34 46.40 -28.81
C ILE A 194 -20.61 46.93 -28.13
N SER A 195 -20.98 48.19 -28.38
CA SER A 195 -22.18 48.83 -27.83
C SER A 195 -23.45 48.08 -28.23
N ALA A 196 -23.56 47.66 -29.49
CA ALA A 196 -24.66 46.84 -29.97
C ALA A 196 -24.72 45.46 -29.28
N GLN A 197 -23.58 44.83 -28.97
CA GLN A 197 -23.54 43.53 -28.30
C GLN A 197 -23.85 43.59 -26.79
N VAL A 198 -23.62 44.73 -26.15
CA VAL A 198 -23.84 44.93 -24.71
C VAL A 198 -25.17 45.65 -24.43
N GLY A 199 -25.74 46.35 -25.42
CA GLY A 199 -27.00 47.08 -25.27
C GLY A 199 -26.86 48.42 -24.54
N LYS A 200 -25.65 49.00 -24.51
CA LYS A 200 -25.39 50.32 -23.91
C LYS A 200 -24.27 51.03 -24.65
N LYS A 201 -24.27 52.37 -24.61
CA LYS A 201 -23.20 53.19 -25.18
C LYS A 201 -21.91 52.99 -24.37
N ILE A 202 -20.82 52.66 -25.08
CA ILE A 202 -19.49 52.48 -24.50
C ILE A 202 -18.63 53.71 -24.82
N GLY A 203 -17.77 54.11 -23.90
CA GLY A 203 -16.80 55.18 -24.09
C GLY A 203 -15.41 54.82 -23.60
N ASP A 204 -14.53 55.81 -23.60
CA ASP A 204 -13.12 55.64 -23.22
C ASP A 204 -12.94 55.25 -21.74
N LYS A 205 -13.90 55.60 -20.88
CA LYS A 205 -13.87 55.25 -19.46
C LYS A 205 -13.97 53.74 -19.28
N GLU A 206 -14.87 53.08 -20.00
CA GLU A 206 -15.03 51.62 -20.01
C GLU A 206 -13.80 50.91 -20.56
N ILE A 207 -13.21 51.43 -21.65
CA ILE A 207 -11.97 50.89 -22.24
C ILE A 207 -10.83 50.94 -21.21
N LYS A 208 -10.60 52.10 -20.58
CA LYS A 208 -9.59 52.26 -19.54
C LYS A 208 -9.85 51.34 -18.34
N GLY A 209 -11.11 51.20 -17.93
CA GLY A 209 -11.53 50.28 -16.86
C GLY A 209 -11.18 48.82 -17.16
N PHE A 210 -11.48 48.37 -18.38
CA PHE A 210 -11.17 47.02 -18.84
C PHE A 210 -9.66 46.74 -18.84
N LEU A 211 -8.86 47.61 -19.48
CA LEU A 211 -7.40 47.43 -19.56
C LEU A 211 -6.72 47.48 -18.19
N ASN A 212 -7.28 48.26 -17.25
CA ASN A 212 -6.77 48.32 -15.89
C ASN A 212 -7.01 47.03 -15.10
N LYS A 213 -8.10 46.30 -15.37
CA LYS A 213 -8.48 45.08 -14.63
C LYS A 213 -8.05 43.78 -15.32
N LEU A 214 -7.83 43.81 -16.64
CA LEU A 214 -7.40 42.65 -17.43
C LEU A 214 -5.91 42.34 -17.20
N VAL A 215 -5.60 41.07 -16.95
CA VAL A 215 -4.24 40.56 -16.81
C VAL A 215 -4.09 39.29 -17.64
N PHE A 216 -3.00 39.19 -18.40
CA PHE A 216 -2.58 37.94 -19.01
C PHE A 216 -1.55 37.26 -18.10
N THR A 217 -1.81 36.00 -17.74
CA THR A 217 -0.81 35.13 -17.10
C THR A 217 -0.38 34.09 -18.13
N VAL A 218 0.87 34.18 -18.57
CA VAL A 218 1.44 33.36 -19.64
C VAL A 218 2.57 32.47 -19.12
N ASN A 219 3.04 31.55 -19.96
CA ASN A 219 4.10 30.58 -19.62
C ASN A 219 3.73 29.70 -18.41
N LEU A 220 2.44 29.37 -18.25
CA LEU A 220 2.05 28.39 -17.25
C LEU A 220 2.61 26.98 -17.58
N PRO A 221 2.79 26.13 -16.56
CA PRO A 221 3.19 24.74 -16.74
C PRO A 221 2.26 23.99 -17.69
N ASN A 222 2.78 23.00 -18.40
CA ASN A 222 1.97 22.12 -19.23
C ASN A 222 1.19 21.14 -18.32
N LYS A 223 0.33 20.30 -18.90
CA LYS A 223 -0.48 19.37 -18.11
C LYS A 223 0.34 18.46 -17.18
N ALA A 224 1.46 17.90 -17.65
CA ALA A 224 2.29 16.98 -16.87
C ALA A 224 3.04 17.71 -15.75
N GLU A 225 3.67 18.85 -16.08
CA GLU A 225 4.36 19.69 -15.09
C GLU A 225 3.39 20.18 -14.00
N LEU A 226 2.18 20.60 -14.39
CA LEU A 226 1.15 21.06 -13.46
C LEU A 226 0.64 19.93 -12.56
N TYR A 227 0.49 18.72 -13.09
CA TYR A 227 0.08 17.54 -12.32
C TYR A 227 1.08 17.25 -11.20
N GLU A 228 2.38 17.23 -11.50
CA GLU A 228 3.43 16.99 -10.51
C GLU A 228 3.45 18.06 -9.41
N ILE A 229 3.35 19.35 -9.79
CA ILE A 229 3.28 20.45 -8.82
C ILE A 229 2.09 20.29 -7.86
N ILE A 230 0.91 19.96 -8.40
CA ILE A 230 -0.29 19.80 -7.58
C ILE A 230 -0.20 18.55 -6.72
N LYS A 231 0.34 17.45 -7.25
CA LYS A 231 0.54 16.20 -6.51
C LYS A 231 1.38 16.45 -5.25
N ASP A 232 2.45 17.22 -5.39
CA ASP A 232 3.32 17.57 -4.26
C ASP A 232 2.70 18.60 -3.31
N GLU A 233 2.00 19.63 -3.83
CA GLU A 233 1.35 20.63 -2.98
C GLU A 233 0.17 20.06 -2.19
N LEU A 234 -0.71 19.27 -2.83
CA LEU A 234 -1.89 18.67 -2.19
C LEU A 234 -1.52 17.53 -1.25
N GLY A 235 -0.68 16.59 -1.69
CA GLY A 235 -0.30 15.43 -0.87
C GLY A 235 0.92 15.68 0.01
N LYS A 236 1.13 16.93 0.45
CA LYS A 236 2.22 17.28 1.35
C LYS A 236 2.09 16.46 2.65
N GLY A 237 3.13 15.71 3.01
CA GLY A 237 3.11 14.82 4.17
C GLY A 237 2.49 13.45 3.92
N LEU A 238 2.21 13.11 2.65
CA LEU A 238 1.89 11.76 2.18
C LEU A 238 3.09 11.15 1.45
N ASN A 239 3.18 9.82 1.44
CA ASN A 239 4.13 9.10 0.57
C ASN A 239 3.72 9.24 -0.92
N ASN A 240 4.60 8.87 -1.85
CA ASN A 240 4.39 9.11 -3.28
C ASN A 240 3.13 8.43 -3.86
N ILE A 241 2.77 7.25 -3.35
CA ILE A 241 1.59 6.50 -3.79
C ILE A 241 0.32 7.19 -3.30
N ASP A 242 0.28 7.51 -2.00
CA ASP A 242 -0.84 8.23 -1.42
C ASP A 242 -1.01 9.60 -2.06
N LYS A 243 0.06 10.33 -2.40
CA LYS A 243 -0.03 11.59 -3.18
C LYS A 243 -0.76 11.39 -4.52
N LYS A 244 -0.38 10.35 -5.28
CA LYS A 244 -0.97 10.01 -6.58
C LYS A 244 -2.45 9.63 -6.42
N ASN A 245 -2.77 8.78 -5.45
CA ASN A 245 -4.13 8.34 -5.16
C ASN A 245 -5.00 9.50 -4.68
N PHE A 246 -4.46 10.34 -3.80
CA PHE A 246 -5.12 11.53 -3.26
C PHE A 246 -5.48 12.53 -4.36
N LEU A 247 -4.52 12.86 -5.24
CA LEU A 247 -4.77 13.73 -6.38
C LEU A 247 -5.80 13.11 -7.33
N SER A 248 -5.70 11.81 -7.61
CA SER A 248 -6.64 11.12 -8.50
C SER A 248 -8.07 11.14 -7.93
N ARG A 249 -8.22 10.89 -6.63
CA ARG A 249 -9.50 10.96 -5.93
C ARG A 249 -10.06 12.38 -5.89
N CYS A 250 -9.22 13.39 -5.63
CA CYS A 250 -9.60 14.81 -5.71
C CYS A 250 -10.12 15.17 -7.11
N LEU A 251 -9.46 14.70 -8.18
CA LEU A 251 -9.90 14.94 -9.56
C LEU A 251 -11.27 14.32 -9.85
N VAL A 252 -11.57 13.14 -9.30
CA VAL A 252 -12.90 12.49 -9.40
C VAL A 252 -13.94 13.32 -8.66
N GLU A 253 -13.69 13.73 -7.42
CA GLU A 253 -14.64 14.53 -6.64
C GLU A 253 -14.92 15.90 -7.29
N ILE A 254 -13.90 16.58 -7.79
CA ILE A 254 -14.09 17.81 -8.55
C ILE A 254 -14.90 17.54 -9.82
N THR A 255 -14.72 16.39 -10.47
CA THR A 255 -15.53 16.02 -11.64
C THR A 255 -17.00 15.87 -11.26
N ASN A 256 -17.29 15.14 -10.20
CA ASN A 256 -18.65 14.93 -9.71
C ASN A 256 -19.31 16.27 -9.31
N LEU A 257 -18.57 17.14 -8.60
CA LEU A 257 -19.03 18.48 -8.23
C LEU A 257 -19.31 19.38 -9.45
N MET A 258 -18.62 19.17 -10.57
CA MET A 258 -18.87 19.91 -11.81
C MET A 258 -20.15 19.44 -12.53
N ASP A 259 -20.50 18.17 -12.37
CA ASP A 259 -21.70 17.55 -12.96
C ASP A 259 -22.97 17.87 -12.16
N GLU A 260 -22.87 18.17 -10.85
CA GLU A 260 -23.98 18.59 -10.00
C GLU A 260 -24.34 20.08 -10.16
N GLU A 261 -25.60 20.40 -10.47
CA GLU A 261 -26.09 21.78 -10.67
C GLU A 261 -25.90 22.69 -9.43
N LYS A 262 -25.92 22.12 -8.22
CA LYS A 262 -25.71 22.81 -6.93
C LYS A 262 -24.26 22.71 -6.41
N GLY A 263 -23.41 21.87 -7.02
CA GLY A 263 -22.06 21.52 -6.54
C GLY A 263 -20.95 22.48 -6.96
N ARG A 264 -21.26 23.42 -7.89
CA ARG A 264 -20.29 24.34 -8.48
C ARG A 264 -19.80 25.44 -7.54
N VAL A 265 -20.30 25.53 -6.31
CA VAL A 265 -19.70 26.37 -5.26
C VAL A 265 -19.03 25.52 -4.22
N LEU A 266 -17.75 25.79 -4.00
CA LEU A 266 -16.98 25.16 -2.96
C LEU A 266 -16.48 26.23 -1.97
N SER A 267 -16.87 26.08 -0.71
CA SER A 267 -16.33 26.85 0.42
C SER A 267 -15.04 26.21 0.95
N ARG A 268 -14.33 26.95 1.81
CA ARG A 268 -13.13 26.45 2.48
C ARG A 268 -13.44 25.21 3.34
N GLU A 269 -14.50 25.27 4.12
CA GLU A 269 -14.90 24.22 5.08
C GLU A 269 -15.30 22.94 4.33
N LYS A 270 -16.12 23.08 3.27
CA LYS A 270 -16.53 21.94 2.44
C LYS A 270 -15.32 21.29 1.74
N TRP A 271 -14.36 22.09 1.29
CA TRP A 271 -13.14 21.54 0.69
C TRP A 271 -12.23 20.86 1.72
N GLN A 272 -12.02 21.46 2.90
CA GLN A 272 -11.22 20.87 3.96
C GLN A 272 -11.80 19.52 4.42
N ALA A 273 -13.10 19.47 4.70
CA ALA A 273 -13.78 18.22 5.06
C ALA A 273 -13.66 17.16 3.95
N LEU A 274 -13.71 17.58 2.68
CA LEU A 274 -13.51 16.66 1.55
C LEU A 274 -12.07 16.14 1.48
N LEU A 275 -11.06 16.97 1.73
CA LEU A 275 -9.66 16.54 1.77
C LEU A 275 -9.40 15.57 2.92
N GLU A 276 -9.93 15.86 4.11
CA GLU A 276 -9.83 14.99 5.29
C GLU A 276 -10.47 13.63 5.00
N ARG A 277 -11.70 13.61 4.47
CA ARG A 277 -12.39 12.37 4.07
C ARG A 277 -11.59 11.56 3.05
N ILE A 278 -11.03 12.20 2.03
CA ILE A 278 -10.21 11.52 1.01
C ILE A 278 -8.93 10.95 1.62
N GLU A 279 -8.28 11.68 2.53
CA GLU A 279 -7.09 11.19 3.23
C GLU A 279 -7.42 9.95 4.08
N GLU A 280 -8.54 9.98 4.80
CA GLU A 280 -9.06 8.85 5.57
C GLU A 280 -9.37 7.64 4.67
N GLU A 281 -10.12 7.82 3.59
CA GLU A 281 -10.45 6.77 2.61
C GLU A 281 -9.19 6.04 2.09
N ILE A 282 -8.10 6.78 1.87
CA ILE A 282 -6.82 6.22 1.38
C ILE A 282 -6.04 5.51 2.50
N GLN A 283 -6.15 5.99 3.74
CA GLN A 283 -5.49 5.38 4.89
C GLN A 283 -6.21 4.11 5.37
N GLU A 284 -7.53 4.03 5.24
CA GLU A 284 -8.35 2.87 5.62
C GLU A 284 -8.18 1.65 4.72
N LYS A 285 -7.59 1.82 3.53
CA LYS A 285 -7.35 0.68 2.62
C LYS A 285 -6.30 -0.26 3.23
N SER A 286 -6.78 -1.38 3.74
CA SER A 286 -5.95 -2.41 4.36
C SER A 286 -4.98 -3.05 3.38
N VAL A 287 -3.76 -3.31 3.84
CA VAL A 287 -2.72 -4.04 3.10
C VAL A 287 -2.45 -5.38 3.77
N GLU A 288 -2.89 -6.47 3.14
CA GLU A 288 -2.50 -7.83 3.52
C GLU A 288 -1.48 -8.36 2.49
N PHE A 289 -0.28 -8.72 2.95
CA PHE A 289 0.79 -9.28 2.11
C PHE A 289 1.29 -10.61 2.69
N ASN A 290 1.30 -11.65 1.86
CA ASN A 290 1.70 -13.02 2.21
C ASN A 290 1.04 -13.59 3.47
N VAL A 291 -0.14 -13.06 3.85
CA VAL A 291 -0.86 -13.50 5.04
C VAL A 291 -1.32 -14.95 4.86
N ILE A 292 -0.91 -15.80 5.78
CA ILE A 292 -1.27 -17.21 5.79
C ILE A 292 -2.59 -17.38 6.54
N ASN A 293 -3.56 -18.06 5.92
CA ASN A 293 -4.87 -18.34 6.53
C ASN A 293 -4.76 -19.05 7.87
N GLU A 294 -5.82 -19.05 8.67
CA GLU A 294 -5.89 -19.73 9.96
C GLU A 294 -5.61 -21.24 9.89
N VAL A 295 -5.21 -21.81 11.03
CA VAL A 295 -5.24 -23.25 11.27
C VAL A 295 -6.61 -23.60 11.82
N LYS A 296 -7.35 -24.47 11.13
CA LYS A 296 -8.72 -24.86 11.55
C LYS A 296 -8.77 -25.44 12.98
N ASN A 297 -7.69 -26.10 13.41
CA ASN A 297 -7.60 -26.86 14.66
C ASN A 297 -6.43 -26.35 15.54
N PHE A 298 -6.41 -25.05 15.85
CA PHE A 298 -5.43 -24.47 16.79
C PHE A 298 -5.94 -24.62 18.23
N TYR A 299 -5.15 -25.23 19.12
CA TYR A 299 -5.49 -25.48 20.52
C TYR A 299 -4.35 -25.10 21.46
N GLY A 300 -4.69 -24.59 22.65
CA GLY A 300 -3.74 -24.14 23.66
C GLY A 300 -3.15 -22.75 23.39
N ARG A 301 -2.06 -22.41 24.08
CA ARG A 301 -1.28 -21.16 23.98
C ARG A 301 -2.03 -19.89 24.35
N SER A 302 -3.13 -20.01 25.11
CA SER A 302 -3.96 -18.85 25.43
C SER A 302 -3.20 -17.82 26.28
N ARG A 303 -2.33 -18.31 27.17
CA ARG A 303 -1.47 -17.47 28.00
C ARG A 303 -0.43 -16.74 27.16
N GLU A 304 0.31 -17.46 26.31
CA GLU A 304 1.35 -16.87 25.47
C GLU A 304 0.79 -15.88 24.45
N LEU A 305 -0.38 -16.17 23.85
CA LEU A 305 -1.09 -15.23 22.98
C LEU A 305 -1.55 -13.98 23.74
N GLY A 306 -2.02 -14.13 24.98
CA GLY A 306 -2.35 -13.01 25.86
C GLY A 306 -1.14 -12.15 26.22
N ASP A 307 -0.01 -12.79 26.57
CA ASP A 307 1.25 -12.11 26.89
C ASP A 307 1.84 -11.39 25.68
N LEU A 308 1.69 -11.98 24.48
CA LEU A 308 2.02 -11.40 23.19
C LEU A 308 1.16 -10.17 22.91
N HIS A 309 -0.17 -10.30 23.06
CA HIS A 309 -1.09 -9.19 22.84
C HIS A 309 -0.81 -8.02 23.78
N CYS A 310 -0.69 -8.30 25.08
CA CYS A 310 -0.39 -7.29 26.08
C CYS A 310 0.92 -6.57 25.76
N ALA A 311 1.96 -7.31 25.33
CA ALA A 311 3.24 -6.69 25.03
C ALA A 311 3.22 -5.87 23.73
N LEU A 312 2.53 -6.32 22.68
CA LEU A 312 2.43 -5.55 21.44
C LEU A 312 1.62 -4.26 21.65
N GLN A 313 0.53 -4.31 22.42
CA GLN A 313 -0.37 -3.17 22.63
C GLN A 313 0.16 -2.12 23.62
N LYS A 314 1.25 -2.40 24.37
CA LYS A 314 1.89 -1.39 25.21
C LYS A 314 2.50 -0.29 24.33
N ASN A 315 1.89 0.89 24.35
CA ASN A 315 2.31 2.04 23.56
C ASN A 315 3.02 3.10 24.42
N THR A 316 4.22 2.79 24.90
CA THR A 316 5.10 3.75 25.58
C THR A 316 6.40 3.95 24.81
N LYS A 317 7.00 5.15 24.93
CA LYS A 317 8.27 5.53 24.26
C LYS A 317 9.48 4.73 24.75
N GLU A 318 9.37 4.10 25.91
CA GLU A 318 10.48 3.50 26.66
C GLU A 318 10.51 1.96 26.57
N GLU A 319 9.53 1.32 25.92
CA GLU A 319 9.38 -0.15 25.93
C GLU A 319 9.69 -0.85 24.59
N PRO A 320 10.00 -2.16 24.65
CA PRO A 320 10.30 -2.98 23.49
C PRO A 320 9.18 -3.01 22.46
N TRP A 321 9.53 -2.68 21.23
CA TRP A 321 8.66 -2.60 20.05
C TRP A 321 8.78 -3.80 19.10
N ILE A 322 9.74 -4.68 19.37
CA ILE A 322 9.98 -5.93 18.67
C ILE A 322 9.67 -7.06 19.64
N ILE A 323 8.80 -7.97 19.23
CA ILE A 323 8.51 -9.18 19.99
C ILE A 323 8.99 -10.38 19.19
N VAL A 324 9.73 -11.25 19.86
CA VAL A 324 10.21 -12.52 19.29
C VAL A 324 9.45 -13.66 19.95
N ILE A 325 8.76 -14.46 19.15
CA ILE A 325 8.27 -15.77 19.54
C ILE A 325 9.43 -16.74 19.31
N GLY A 326 10.10 -17.12 20.40
CA GLY A 326 11.19 -18.08 20.42
C GLY A 326 10.70 -19.50 20.72
N GLY A 327 11.57 -20.49 20.63
CA GLY A 327 11.26 -21.89 20.96
C GLY A 327 11.87 -22.87 19.98
N ILE A 328 11.91 -24.14 20.35
CA ILE A 328 12.46 -25.19 19.49
C ILE A 328 11.70 -25.31 18.16
N ARG A 329 12.34 -25.92 17.15
CA ARG A 329 11.70 -26.15 15.84
C ARG A 329 10.42 -26.99 16.03
N GLY A 330 9.33 -26.66 15.34
CA GLY A 330 8.08 -27.43 15.38
C GLY A 330 7.23 -27.31 16.63
N VAL A 331 7.60 -26.43 17.57
CA VAL A 331 6.79 -26.10 18.75
C VAL A 331 5.54 -25.25 18.44
N GLY A 332 5.41 -24.76 17.21
CA GLY A 332 4.24 -24.00 16.73
C GLY A 332 4.39 -22.48 16.75
N LYS A 333 5.61 -21.92 16.65
CA LYS A 333 5.83 -20.45 16.64
C LYS A 333 5.11 -19.72 15.51
N THR A 334 5.29 -20.20 14.27
CA THR A 334 4.60 -19.71 13.08
C THR A 334 3.09 -19.81 13.23
N GLU A 335 2.60 -20.90 13.84
CA GLU A 335 1.17 -21.09 14.09
C GLU A 335 0.62 -20.14 15.16
N CYS A 336 1.40 -19.84 16.20
CA CYS A 336 1.05 -18.81 17.19
C CYS A 336 0.98 -17.42 16.55
N ALA A 337 1.93 -17.07 15.68
CA ALA A 337 1.90 -15.82 14.93
C ALA A 337 0.68 -15.73 14.00
N ARG A 338 0.35 -16.82 13.29
CA ARG A 338 -0.87 -16.92 12.45
C ARG A 338 -2.14 -16.74 13.27
N LYS A 339 -2.24 -17.43 14.41
CA LYS A 339 -3.40 -17.33 15.32
C LYS A 339 -3.54 -15.91 15.87
N TYR A 340 -2.43 -15.30 16.29
CA TYR A 340 -2.41 -13.93 16.77
C TYR A 340 -2.94 -12.94 15.72
N VAL A 341 -2.42 -13.00 14.50
CA VAL A 341 -2.87 -12.14 13.40
C VAL A 341 -4.36 -12.36 13.11
N HIS A 342 -4.81 -13.62 13.08
CA HIS A 342 -6.22 -13.92 12.86
C HIS A 342 -7.13 -13.22 13.89
N ASP A 343 -6.79 -13.34 15.17
CA ASP A 343 -7.61 -12.84 16.27
C ASP A 343 -7.53 -11.30 16.41
N TYR A 344 -6.37 -10.71 16.12
CA TYR A 344 -6.07 -9.30 16.43
C TYR A 344 -5.80 -8.40 15.21
N LYS A 345 -5.93 -8.87 13.95
CA LYS A 345 -5.64 -8.03 12.77
C LYS A 345 -6.40 -6.70 12.71
N LYS A 346 -7.57 -6.61 13.35
CA LYS A 346 -8.36 -5.37 13.41
C LYS A 346 -7.66 -4.27 14.20
N ASP A 347 -6.82 -4.61 15.17
CA ASP A 347 -6.07 -3.65 15.98
C ASP A 347 -4.97 -2.94 15.16
N TYR A 348 -4.63 -3.52 14.02
CA TYR A 348 -3.65 -3.02 13.05
C TYR A 348 -4.30 -2.49 11.77
N ASP A 349 -5.56 -2.05 11.83
CA ASP A 349 -6.32 -1.58 10.66
C ASP A 349 -6.33 -2.60 9.49
N LYS A 350 -6.16 -3.89 9.83
CA LYS A 350 -5.96 -5.02 8.90
C LYS A 350 -4.73 -4.88 7.98
N ASN A 351 -3.77 -4.03 8.32
CA ASN A 351 -2.47 -3.97 7.66
C ASN A 351 -1.54 -5.03 8.25
N VAL A 352 -1.39 -6.15 7.55
CA VAL A 352 -0.60 -7.30 7.97
C VAL A 352 0.40 -7.64 6.88
N ILE A 353 1.69 -7.55 7.21
CA ILE A 353 2.78 -7.77 6.28
C ILE A 353 3.57 -8.99 6.78
N TRP A 354 3.47 -10.10 6.06
CA TRP A 354 4.22 -11.32 6.36
C TRP A 354 5.48 -11.40 5.50
N ILE A 355 6.64 -11.41 6.14
CA ILE A 355 7.96 -11.46 5.51
C ILE A 355 8.59 -12.82 5.82
N ASN A 356 9.04 -13.52 4.78
CA ASN A 356 9.87 -14.71 4.96
C ASN A 356 11.29 -14.25 5.32
N ALA A 357 11.72 -14.54 6.54
CA ALA A 357 12.98 -14.09 7.12
C ALA A 357 14.02 -15.21 7.28
N CYS A 358 13.85 -16.33 6.54
CA CYS A 358 14.78 -17.47 6.57
C CYS A 358 16.23 -17.07 6.25
N ASP A 359 16.42 -16.14 5.31
CA ASP A 359 17.71 -15.59 4.91
C ASP A 359 17.58 -14.20 4.27
N TYR A 360 18.71 -13.56 3.97
CA TYR A 360 18.73 -12.23 3.35
C TYR A 360 17.99 -12.19 2.01
N LYS A 361 18.12 -13.23 1.17
CA LYS A 361 17.57 -13.23 -0.20
C LYS A 361 16.05 -13.35 -0.19
N THR A 362 15.51 -14.16 0.71
CA THR A 362 14.05 -14.32 0.93
C THR A 362 13.43 -13.03 1.46
N MET A 363 14.12 -12.30 2.36
CA MET A 363 13.69 -10.98 2.81
C MET A 363 13.74 -9.94 1.68
N GLU A 364 14.83 -9.88 0.93
CA GLU A 364 14.98 -8.99 -0.22
C GLU A 364 13.83 -9.19 -1.23
N ASN A 365 13.56 -10.45 -1.60
CA ASN A 365 12.46 -10.78 -2.50
C ASN A 365 11.10 -10.38 -1.90
N SER A 366 10.86 -10.64 -0.61
CA SER A 366 9.61 -10.26 0.06
C SER A 366 9.36 -8.75 0.02
N PHE A 367 10.38 -7.92 0.29
CA PHE A 367 10.26 -6.46 0.23
C PHE A 367 10.10 -5.94 -1.19
N MET A 368 10.82 -6.52 -2.17
CA MET A 368 10.67 -6.19 -3.59
C MET A 368 9.24 -6.47 -4.08
N GLU A 369 8.69 -7.63 -3.75
CA GLU A 369 7.33 -8.02 -4.11
C GLU A 369 6.27 -7.17 -3.42
N LEU A 370 6.44 -6.89 -2.11
CA LEU A 370 5.56 -5.99 -1.38
C LEU A 370 5.54 -4.60 -2.02
N ALA A 371 6.72 -4.04 -2.29
CA ALA A 371 6.89 -2.75 -2.93
C ALA A 371 6.20 -2.70 -4.30
N GLN A 372 6.55 -3.60 -5.21
CA GLN A 372 6.08 -3.57 -6.59
C GLN A 372 4.63 -4.02 -6.75
N ASN A 373 4.27 -5.16 -6.17
CA ASN A 373 3.02 -5.86 -6.49
C ASN A 373 1.86 -5.44 -5.59
N ARG A 374 2.13 -4.87 -4.41
CA ARG A 374 1.08 -4.45 -3.46
C ARG A 374 1.03 -2.97 -3.22
N LEU A 375 2.19 -2.30 -3.12
CA LEU A 375 2.25 -0.89 -2.77
C LEU A 375 2.38 0.04 -3.99
N GLU A 376 2.69 -0.47 -5.18
CA GLU A 376 3.04 0.34 -6.36
C GLU A 376 4.28 1.25 -6.14
N ILE A 377 5.20 0.82 -5.28
CA ILE A 377 6.51 1.45 -5.09
C ILE A 377 7.42 1.03 -6.23
N SER A 378 8.09 2.00 -6.87
CA SER A 378 9.07 1.70 -7.93
C SER A 378 10.35 1.13 -7.32
N ILE A 379 10.74 -0.06 -7.78
CA ILE A 379 12.05 -0.68 -7.50
C ILE A 379 13.18 -0.08 -8.32
N LYS A 380 12.85 0.75 -9.31
CA LYS A 380 13.80 1.51 -10.13
C LYS A 380 13.84 2.98 -9.75
N ASP A 381 15.01 3.58 -9.86
CA ASP A 381 15.20 5.00 -9.65
C ASP A 381 14.82 5.83 -10.90
N LYS A 382 15.11 7.13 -10.87
CA LYS A 382 14.81 8.06 -11.98
C LYS A 382 15.66 7.84 -13.24
N TYR A 383 16.73 7.05 -13.16
CA TYR A 383 17.62 6.68 -14.26
C TYR A 383 17.36 5.25 -14.75
N GLU A 384 16.28 4.61 -14.28
CA GLU A 384 15.91 3.22 -14.55
C GLU A 384 16.88 2.16 -13.99
N GLU A 385 17.74 2.54 -13.06
CA GLU A 385 18.63 1.65 -12.32
C GLU A 385 17.89 1.03 -11.13
N ASN A 386 18.28 -0.19 -10.74
CA ASN A 386 17.69 -0.86 -9.59
C ASN A 386 18.09 -0.12 -8.30
N LYS A 387 17.09 0.22 -7.47
CA LYS A 387 17.32 0.79 -6.15
C LYS A 387 18.00 -0.24 -5.24
N LYS A 388 18.76 0.27 -4.26
CA LYS A 388 19.26 -0.55 -3.17
C LYS A 388 18.10 -1.02 -2.29
N ILE A 389 18.22 -2.22 -1.72
CA ILE A 389 17.16 -2.78 -0.88
C ILE A 389 16.79 -1.85 0.29
N LYS A 390 17.78 -1.20 0.91
CA LYS A 390 17.57 -0.24 2.00
C LYS A 390 16.63 0.91 1.62
N GLU A 391 16.76 1.45 0.40
CA GLU A 391 15.88 2.52 -0.09
C GLU A 391 14.44 2.02 -0.25
N ILE A 392 14.28 0.77 -0.69
CA ILE A 392 12.97 0.12 -0.84
C ILE A 392 12.34 -0.11 0.54
N VAL A 393 13.11 -0.61 1.52
CA VAL A 393 12.67 -0.78 2.91
C VAL A 393 12.23 0.56 3.50
N GLU A 394 13.01 1.64 3.32
CA GLU A 394 12.65 3.00 3.75
C GLU A 394 11.33 3.47 3.13
N GLU A 395 11.15 3.31 1.82
CA GLU A 395 9.90 3.68 1.13
C GLU A 395 8.69 2.84 1.57
N VAL A 396 8.88 1.55 1.83
CA VAL A 396 7.85 0.64 2.35
C VAL A 396 7.40 1.10 3.74
N TYR A 397 8.32 1.34 4.67
CA TYR A 397 7.91 1.83 6.00
C TYR A 397 7.34 3.25 5.93
N ALA A 398 7.81 4.11 5.01
CA ALA A 398 7.25 5.44 4.80
C ALA A 398 5.79 5.38 4.33
N PHE A 399 5.41 4.32 3.58
CA PHE A 399 4.03 4.06 3.24
C PHE A 399 3.17 3.86 4.50
N PHE A 400 3.69 3.20 5.53
CA PHE A 400 2.92 2.87 6.74
C PHE A 400 2.98 3.90 7.88
N VAL A 401 3.73 5.00 7.78
CA VAL A 401 3.91 5.98 8.89
C VAL A 401 2.61 6.49 9.54
N LYS A 402 1.51 6.59 8.79
CA LYS A 402 0.20 7.05 9.29
C LYS A 402 -0.81 5.92 9.48
N ARG A 403 -0.39 4.66 9.41
CA ARG A 403 -1.23 3.46 9.44
C ARG A 403 -0.77 2.56 10.57
N ARG A 404 -1.70 2.03 11.38
CA ARG A 404 -1.33 0.91 12.25
C ARG A 404 -1.06 -0.30 11.35
N CYS A 405 0.02 -1.01 11.60
CA CYS A 405 0.40 -2.17 10.80
C CYS A 405 1.28 -3.11 11.61
N ILE A 406 1.20 -4.40 11.32
CA ILE A 406 2.07 -5.41 11.91
C ILE A 406 2.93 -6.04 10.81
N PHE A 407 4.24 -6.09 11.05
CA PHE A 407 5.22 -6.80 10.25
C PHE A 407 5.61 -8.08 11.00
N ILE A 408 5.40 -9.23 10.34
CA ILE A 408 5.76 -10.55 10.85
C ILE A 408 6.98 -11.02 10.08
N PHE A 409 8.12 -11.19 10.75
CA PHE A 409 9.33 -11.79 10.20
C PHE A 409 9.40 -13.25 10.64
N ASP A 410 8.98 -14.15 9.76
CA ASP A 410 8.87 -15.57 10.07
C ASP A 410 10.19 -16.30 9.75
N ASN A 411 10.68 -17.11 10.69
CA ASN A 411 11.93 -17.88 10.62
C ASN A 411 13.22 -17.04 10.59
N ALA A 412 13.24 -15.88 11.25
CA ALA A 412 14.46 -15.09 11.41
C ALA A 412 15.49 -15.85 12.25
N LYS A 413 16.77 -15.85 11.84
CA LYS A 413 17.85 -16.49 12.62
C LYS A 413 18.35 -15.58 13.73
N ARG A 414 19.02 -14.47 13.39
CA ARG A 414 19.57 -13.53 14.38
C ARG A 414 19.19 -12.09 14.07
N TYR A 415 19.39 -11.20 15.04
CA TYR A 415 19.05 -9.78 14.89
C TYR A 415 19.87 -9.10 13.78
N GLU A 416 21.16 -9.42 13.70
CA GLU A 416 22.10 -8.84 12.75
C GLU A 416 21.64 -9.09 11.31
N ASP A 417 21.10 -10.29 11.05
CA ASP A 417 20.67 -10.75 9.74
C ASP A 417 19.43 -9.99 9.24
N ILE A 418 18.59 -9.48 10.14
CA ILE A 418 17.33 -8.78 9.79
C ILE A 418 17.41 -7.26 9.97
N SER A 419 18.44 -6.74 10.65
CA SER A 419 18.50 -5.35 11.12
C SER A 419 18.34 -4.30 10.00
N GLU A 420 18.81 -4.59 8.79
CA GLU A 420 18.64 -3.72 7.61
C GLU A 420 17.21 -3.65 7.08
N PHE A 421 16.38 -4.66 7.40
CA PHE A 421 14.97 -4.78 6.98
C PHE A 421 13.98 -4.29 8.04
N LEU A 422 14.46 -3.97 9.25
CA LEU A 422 13.64 -3.35 10.29
C LEU A 422 13.39 -1.87 9.98
N SER A 423 12.43 -1.25 10.67
CA SER A 423 12.10 0.15 10.40
C SER A 423 13.30 1.08 10.64
N PRO A 424 13.68 1.90 9.64
CA PRO A 424 14.78 2.85 9.77
C PRO A 424 14.37 4.14 10.50
N PHE A 425 13.09 4.31 10.83
CA PHE A 425 12.55 5.54 11.40
C PHE A 425 12.62 5.56 12.92
N SER A 426 13.03 6.70 13.48
CA SER A 426 12.95 6.93 14.92
C SER A 426 11.51 7.00 15.39
N TYR A 427 11.24 6.55 16.62
CA TYR A 427 9.91 6.56 17.24
C TYR A 427 9.21 7.92 17.11
N SER A 428 9.94 9.04 17.22
CA SER A 428 9.39 10.40 17.12
C SER A 428 8.81 10.76 15.75
N GLN A 429 9.08 9.98 14.72
CA GLN A 429 8.57 10.20 13.36
C GLN A 429 7.19 9.60 13.14
N TYR A 430 6.75 8.69 14.02
CA TYR A 430 5.42 8.11 13.98
C TYR A 430 4.44 8.94 14.81
N PRO A 431 3.24 9.24 14.29
CA PRO A 431 2.14 9.73 15.11
C PRO A 431 1.80 8.74 16.23
N ASP A 432 1.22 9.25 17.31
CA ASP A 432 0.89 8.41 18.47
C ASP A 432 -0.01 7.23 18.07
N GLY A 433 0.37 6.03 18.52
CA GLY A 433 -0.35 4.79 18.26
C GLY A 433 -0.26 4.24 16.82
N LYS A 434 0.49 4.89 15.91
CA LYS A 434 0.57 4.52 14.48
C LYS A 434 1.94 3.99 14.03
N ARG A 435 2.75 3.51 14.97
CA ARG A 435 4.03 2.84 14.66
C ARG A 435 3.80 1.45 14.04
N PRO A 436 4.74 0.93 13.24
CA PRO A 436 4.74 -0.46 12.84
C PRO A 436 5.04 -1.34 14.06
N TYR A 437 4.23 -2.36 14.26
CA TYR A 437 4.44 -3.41 15.25
C TYR A 437 5.27 -4.53 14.61
N ILE A 438 6.31 -5.01 15.29
CA ILE A 438 7.21 -6.01 14.73
C ILE A 438 7.09 -7.29 15.56
N LEU A 439 6.68 -8.36 14.89
CA LEU A 439 6.64 -9.72 15.42
C LEU A 439 7.66 -10.57 14.66
N ILE A 440 8.44 -11.34 15.38
CA ILE A 440 9.48 -12.22 14.81
C ILE A 440 9.19 -13.64 15.30
N THR A 441 9.34 -14.64 14.45
CA THR A 441 9.45 -16.03 14.91
C THR A 441 10.89 -16.51 14.69
N SER A 442 11.46 -17.18 15.69
CA SER A 442 12.82 -17.71 15.59
C SER A 442 12.99 -18.98 16.40
N TYR A 443 13.83 -19.89 15.91
CA TYR A 443 14.29 -21.05 16.68
C TYR A 443 15.66 -20.83 17.33
N ASP A 444 16.31 -19.70 17.06
CA ASP A 444 17.65 -19.42 17.55
C ASP A 444 17.57 -18.98 19.03
N GLU A 445 18.39 -19.59 19.88
CA GLU A 445 18.42 -19.26 21.31
C GLU A 445 19.16 -17.95 21.58
N GLU A 446 19.99 -17.47 20.64
CA GLU A 446 20.75 -16.23 20.80
C GLU A 446 19.85 -15.01 21.07
N TRP A 447 18.57 -15.06 20.66
CA TRP A 447 17.57 -14.05 20.99
C TRP A 447 17.35 -13.88 22.51
N LYS A 448 17.53 -14.94 23.32
CA LYS A 448 17.44 -14.87 24.79
C LYS A 448 18.55 -14.00 25.39
N VAL A 449 19.73 -14.00 24.77
CA VAL A 449 20.97 -13.44 25.31
C VAL A 449 21.39 -12.13 24.60
N THR A 450 20.68 -11.74 23.55
CA THR A 450 20.99 -10.56 22.73
C THR A 450 21.01 -9.28 23.59
N LYS A 451 22.22 -8.84 23.98
CA LYS A 451 22.48 -7.63 24.80
C LYS A 451 22.22 -6.32 24.07
N SER A 452 22.05 -6.36 22.75
CA SER A 452 21.90 -5.22 21.86
C SER A 452 20.53 -4.54 21.93
N ALA A 453 19.59 -5.06 22.73
CA ALA A 453 18.20 -4.60 22.67
C ALA A 453 17.51 -4.55 24.04
N GLU A 454 17.64 -3.41 24.73
CA GLU A 454 16.66 -2.97 25.74
C GLU A 454 15.22 -2.90 25.18
N LYS A 455 15.05 -3.10 23.86
CA LYS A 455 13.80 -2.95 23.11
C LYS A 455 13.30 -4.23 22.41
N ILE A 456 13.78 -5.41 22.79
CA ILE A 456 13.23 -6.70 22.34
C ILE A 456 12.62 -7.45 23.52
N LYS A 457 11.40 -7.97 23.36
CA LYS A 457 10.79 -8.93 24.29
C LYS A 457 10.75 -10.31 23.65
N VAL A 458 11.30 -11.31 24.33
CA VAL A 458 11.21 -12.71 23.88
C VAL A 458 10.10 -13.43 24.65
N ILE A 459 9.20 -14.09 23.93
CA ILE A 459 8.22 -15.03 24.46
C ILE A 459 8.66 -16.41 23.97
N TRP A 460 9.23 -17.20 24.88
CA TRP A 460 9.77 -18.52 24.55
C TRP A 460 8.68 -19.59 24.68
N LEU A 461 8.39 -20.29 23.57
CA LEU A 461 7.43 -21.38 23.55
C LEU A 461 8.11 -22.70 23.93
N ASN A 462 7.52 -23.38 24.91
CA ASN A 462 7.90 -24.73 25.34
C ASN A 462 6.87 -25.76 24.84
N GLU A 463 6.93 -27.00 25.31
CA GLU A 463 5.85 -27.98 25.15
C GLU A 463 4.47 -27.43 25.58
N LEU A 464 3.39 -28.05 25.09
CA LEU A 464 2.05 -27.67 25.55
C LEU A 464 1.86 -28.06 27.02
N GLU A 465 1.06 -27.27 27.74
CA GLU A 465 0.61 -27.71 29.06
C GLU A 465 -0.20 -29.01 28.93
N ARG A 466 -0.15 -29.88 29.94
CA ARG A 466 -0.83 -31.19 29.91
C ARG A 466 -2.31 -31.06 29.49
N THR A 467 -3.02 -30.09 30.04
CA THR A 467 -4.42 -29.82 29.73
C THR A 467 -4.61 -29.36 28.29
N GLU A 468 -3.69 -28.58 27.73
CA GLU A 468 -3.74 -28.14 26.34
C GLU A 468 -3.46 -29.28 25.37
N ALA A 469 -2.47 -30.12 25.66
CA ALA A 469 -2.14 -31.31 24.88
C ALA A 469 -3.29 -32.32 24.88
N PHE A 470 -3.92 -32.51 26.05
CA PHE A 470 -5.10 -33.34 26.22
C PHE A 470 -6.26 -32.84 25.35
N GLU A 471 -6.61 -31.56 25.46
CA GLU A 471 -7.68 -30.94 24.67
C GLU A 471 -7.42 -30.97 23.16
N LEU A 472 -6.16 -30.80 22.74
CA LEU A 472 -5.76 -30.92 21.35
C LEU A 472 -6.10 -32.29 20.79
N VAL A 473 -5.72 -33.36 21.50
CA VAL A 473 -5.99 -34.74 21.06
C VAL A 473 -7.49 -35.03 21.10
N ARG A 474 -8.16 -34.69 22.21
CA ARG A 474 -9.59 -34.93 22.40
C ARG A 474 -10.43 -34.33 21.27
N LYS A 475 -10.19 -33.05 20.95
CA LYS A 475 -10.94 -32.36 19.89
C LYS A 475 -10.57 -32.81 18.50
N ALA A 476 -9.30 -33.09 18.25
CA ALA A 476 -8.87 -33.49 16.92
C ALA A 476 -9.31 -34.92 16.54
N LEU A 477 -9.57 -35.77 17.55
CA LEU A 477 -10.17 -37.11 17.40
C LEU A 477 -11.71 -37.12 17.56
N ASP A 478 -12.35 -35.95 17.79
CA ASP A 478 -13.79 -35.81 18.02
C ASP A 478 -14.36 -36.68 19.16
N ILE A 479 -13.60 -36.79 20.26
CA ILE A 479 -13.97 -37.61 21.43
C ILE A 479 -14.85 -36.79 22.38
N GLN A 480 -16.10 -37.23 22.55
CA GLN A 480 -17.14 -36.50 23.28
C GLN A 480 -17.32 -36.96 24.74
N ASP A 481 -17.02 -38.22 25.05
CA ASP A 481 -17.11 -38.80 26.39
C ASP A 481 -15.74 -38.81 27.11
N ASP A 482 -15.75 -39.19 28.38
CA ASP A 482 -14.56 -39.27 29.23
C ASP A 482 -13.98 -40.71 29.28
N GLU A 483 -14.50 -41.66 28.48
CA GLU A 483 -14.07 -43.07 28.56
C GLU A 483 -12.63 -43.26 28.09
N GLN A 484 -12.19 -42.42 27.14
CA GLN A 484 -10.85 -42.48 26.55
C GLN A 484 -9.85 -41.53 27.22
N ASP A 485 -10.25 -40.83 28.29
CA ASP A 485 -9.41 -39.84 28.98
C ASP A 485 -8.05 -40.44 29.40
N GLU A 486 -8.05 -41.64 29.98
CA GLU A 486 -6.80 -42.29 30.40
C GLU A 486 -5.87 -42.60 29.20
N GLU A 487 -6.43 -42.95 28.05
CA GLU A 487 -5.66 -43.23 26.83
C GLU A 487 -5.08 -41.95 26.23
N ILE A 488 -5.87 -40.89 26.16
CA ILE A 488 -5.42 -39.56 25.73
C ILE A 488 -4.26 -39.11 26.61
N ASP A 489 -4.41 -39.27 27.92
CA ASP A 489 -3.42 -38.87 28.91
C ASP A 489 -2.12 -39.71 28.81
N LYS A 490 -2.22 -40.99 28.41
CA LYS A 490 -1.06 -41.85 28.10
C LYS A 490 -0.37 -41.42 26.80
N LEU A 491 -1.13 -41.16 25.74
CA LEU A 491 -0.60 -40.73 24.44
C LEU A 491 0.14 -39.40 24.54
N THR A 492 -0.50 -38.42 25.17
CA THR A 492 0.05 -37.07 25.35
C THR A 492 1.37 -37.12 26.12
N ARG A 493 1.44 -37.89 27.22
CA ARG A 493 2.69 -38.15 27.96
C ARG A 493 3.73 -38.89 27.13
N LYS A 494 3.34 -39.92 26.37
CA LYS A 494 4.25 -40.70 25.53
C LYS A 494 4.95 -39.82 24.49
N LEU A 495 4.23 -38.84 23.94
CA LEU A 495 4.74 -37.89 22.95
C LEU A 495 5.18 -36.55 23.56
N GLN A 496 5.37 -36.52 24.88
CA GLN A 496 5.98 -35.42 25.64
C GLN A 496 5.27 -34.06 25.42
N HIS A 497 3.96 -34.09 25.14
CA HIS A 497 3.13 -32.90 24.91
C HIS A 497 3.58 -31.99 23.74
N PHE A 498 4.37 -32.49 22.80
CA PHE A 498 4.85 -31.68 21.68
C PHE A 498 3.84 -31.60 20.54
N PRO A 499 3.46 -30.40 20.08
CA PRO A 499 2.42 -30.22 19.05
C PRO A 499 2.64 -31.02 17.77
N LEU A 500 3.86 -31.02 17.23
CA LEU A 500 4.15 -31.72 15.96
C LEU A 500 3.93 -33.24 16.09
N ALA A 501 4.48 -33.85 17.15
CA ALA A 501 4.35 -35.29 17.37
C ALA A 501 2.89 -35.67 17.63
N LEU A 502 2.16 -34.89 18.44
CA LEU A 502 0.73 -35.10 18.67
C LEU A 502 -0.09 -34.96 17.38
N GLY A 503 0.19 -33.94 16.57
CA GLY A 503 -0.48 -33.74 15.29
C GLY A 503 -0.26 -34.91 14.32
N GLN A 504 0.96 -35.44 14.25
CA GLN A 504 1.27 -36.63 13.45
C GLN A 504 0.54 -37.87 13.96
N ALA A 505 0.52 -38.10 15.27
CA ALA A 505 -0.17 -39.23 15.88
C ALA A 505 -1.69 -39.19 15.66
N VAL A 506 -2.31 -38.04 15.91
CA VAL A 506 -3.75 -37.84 15.68
C VAL A 506 -4.09 -38.00 14.20
N SER A 507 -3.29 -37.41 13.29
CA SER A 507 -3.50 -37.57 11.85
C SER A 507 -3.44 -39.05 11.47
N TYR A 508 -2.45 -39.78 11.96
CA TYR A 508 -2.34 -41.22 11.73
C TYR A 508 -3.58 -41.98 12.23
N ILE A 509 -4.01 -41.74 13.47
CA ILE A 509 -5.17 -42.41 14.07
C ILE A 509 -6.43 -42.16 13.24
N CYS A 510 -6.74 -40.89 12.92
CA CYS A 510 -7.91 -40.53 12.11
C CYS A 510 -7.90 -41.21 10.73
N ASN A 511 -6.74 -41.28 10.09
CA ASN A 511 -6.64 -41.89 8.76
C ASN A 511 -6.83 -43.40 8.82
N LYS A 512 -6.18 -44.10 9.75
CA LYS A 512 -6.33 -45.54 9.90
C LYS A 512 -7.72 -45.94 10.34
N ASP A 513 -8.32 -45.19 11.26
CA ASP A 513 -9.70 -45.42 11.68
C ASP A 513 -10.68 -45.20 10.51
N GLY A 514 -10.50 -44.13 9.73
CA GLY A 514 -11.28 -43.88 8.54
C GLY A 514 -11.16 -44.99 7.48
N GLU A 515 -9.95 -45.49 7.22
CA GLU A 515 -9.69 -46.60 6.31
C GLU A 515 -10.39 -47.90 6.76
N LEU A 516 -10.29 -48.26 8.04
CA LEU A 516 -10.92 -49.47 8.59
C LEU A 516 -12.46 -49.37 8.59
N LYS A 517 -13.02 -48.20 8.92
CA LYS A 517 -14.47 -47.96 8.88
C LYS A 517 -15.05 -48.14 7.48
N LEU A 518 -14.32 -47.75 6.43
CA LEU A 518 -14.76 -47.92 5.04
C LEU A 518 -14.91 -49.40 4.64
N ILE A 519 -14.12 -50.29 5.23
CA ILE A 519 -14.14 -51.73 4.93
C ILE A 519 -14.89 -52.54 6.00
N GLY A 520 -15.55 -51.88 6.97
CA GLY A 520 -16.38 -52.52 7.99
C GLY A 520 -15.61 -53.29 9.06
N HIS A 521 -14.32 -52.96 9.27
CA HIS A 521 -13.48 -53.54 10.30
C HIS A 521 -13.58 -52.78 11.63
N GLU A 522 -13.01 -53.35 12.69
CA GLU A 522 -12.90 -52.69 14.01
C GLU A 522 -12.16 -51.35 13.92
N ASN A 523 -12.58 -50.39 14.73
CA ASN A 523 -12.03 -49.03 14.77
C ASN A 523 -10.53 -49.03 15.14
N PHE A 524 -9.76 -48.11 14.56
CA PHE A 524 -8.39 -47.87 15.00
C PHE A 524 -8.37 -46.87 16.17
N THR A 525 -7.92 -47.29 17.33
CA THR A 525 -8.01 -46.53 18.59
C THR A 525 -6.67 -45.92 19.04
N ILE A 526 -6.71 -45.06 20.05
CA ILE A 526 -5.50 -44.53 20.71
C ILE A 526 -4.65 -45.68 21.27
N SER A 527 -5.28 -46.68 21.88
CA SER A 527 -4.62 -47.90 22.34
C SER A 527 -3.80 -48.60 21.25
N ASN A 528 -4.37 -48.77 20.05
CA ASN A 528 -3.64 -49.38 18.93
C ASN A 528 -2.39 -48.58 18.54
N TYR A 529 -2.49 -47.24 18.57
CA TYR A 529 -1.35 -46.37 18.30
C TYR A 529 -0.28 -46.45 19.41
N LEU A 530 -0.69 -46.49 20.68
CA LEU A 530 0.21 -46.64 21.83
C LEU A 530 1.01 -47.94 21.76
N GLU A 531 0.40 -49.04 21.29
CA GLU A 531 1.12 -50.29 21.04
C GLU A 531 2.23 -50.11 20.00
N LYS A 532 1.94 -49.45 18.87
CA LYS A 532 2.96 -49.11 17.85
C LYS A 532 4.08 -48.25 18.44
N CYS A 533 3.77 -47.23 19.24
CA CYS A 533 4.80 -46.44 19.93
C CYS A 533 5.68 -47.29 20.87
N ASN A 534 5.10 -48.27 21.54
CA ASN A 534 5.84 -49.18 22.42
C ASN A 534 6.69 -50.18 21.64
N GLN A 535 6.27 -50.58 20.44
CA GLN A 535 7.10 -51.39 19.53
C GLN A 535 8.31 -50.60 19.02
N GLN A 536 8.13 -49.34 18.61
CA GLN A 536 9.27 -48.50 18.18
C GLN A 536 10.26 -48.24 19.33
N ALA A 537 9.78 -47.99 20.54
CA ALA A 537 10.65 -47.79 21.71
C ALA A 537 11.56 -49.00 22.03
N LYS A 538 11.22 -50.20 21.54
CA LYS A 538 12.06 -51.41 21.70
C LYS A 538 13.24 -51.46 20.71
N LYS A 539 13.20 -50.70 19.61
CA LYS A 539 14.26 -50.63 18.59
C LYS A 539 15.42 -49.74 19.04
N LYS A 540 16.16 -50.20 20.05
CA LYS A 540 17.16 -49.40 20.80
C LYS A 540 18.30 -48.78 19.97
N GLU A 541 18.72 -49.40 18.87
CA GLU A 541 19.90 -48.97 18.10
C GLU A 541 19.72 -47.57 17.48
N LEU A 542 18.64 -47.36 16.72
CA LEU A 542 18.35 -46.08 16.06
C LEU A 542 18.22 -44.91 17.04
N PHE A 543 17.53 -45.12 18.16
CA PHE A 543 17.33 -44.08 19.18
C PHE A 543 18.63 -43.73 19.92
N LYS A 544 19.54 -44.69 20.07
CA LYS A 544 20.83 -44.47 20.74
C LYS A 544 21.77 -43.63 19.88
N GLU A 545 21.80 -43.87 18.57
CA GLU A 545 22.62 -43.10 17.63
C GLU A 545 22.14 -41.65 17.53
N VAL A 546 20.83 -41.42 17.46
CA VAL A 546 20.26 -40.06 17.47
C VAL A 546 20.57 -39.35 18.78
N GLU A 547 20.51 -40.03 19.93
CA GLU A 547 20.94 -39.46 21.21
C GLU A 547 22.43 -39.09 21.23
N GLU A 548 23.30 -39.95 20.69
CA GLU A 548 24.75 -39.71 20.65
C GLU A 548 25.09 -38.53 19.72
N LEU A 549 24.44 -38.43 18.56
CA LEU A 549 24.61 -37.31 17.64
C LEU A 549 24.09 -35.99 18.22
N LEU A 550 22.93 -35.99 18.88
CA LEU A 550 22.42 -34.79 19.56
C LEU A 550 23.38 -34.33 20.65
N LYS A 551 23.95 -35.26 21.44
CA LYS A 551 24.97 -34.94 22.45
C LYS A 551 26.23 -34.32 21.84
N GLN A 552 26.62 -34.73 20.63
CA GLN A 552 27.78 -34.17 19.92
C GLN A 552 27.49 -32.77 19.34
N LEU A 553 26.26 -32.52 18.87
CA LEU A 553 25.85 -31.23 18.30
C LEU A 553 25.61 -30.15 19.38
N SER A 554 25.24 -30.53 20.60
CA SER A 554 24.97 -29.63 21.73
C SER A 554 26.22 -29.20 22.52
N CYS A 555 27.42 -29.20 21.93
CA CYS A 555 28.68 -28.92 22.66
C CYS A 555 28.84 -27.46 23.10
N ASP A 556 28.05 -26.51 22.59
CA ASP A 556 28.20 -25.09 22.93
C ASP A 556 27.01 -24.55 23.76
N SER A 557 27.27 -24.25 25.04
CA SER A 557 26.57 -23.27 25.89
C SER A 557 25.08 -23.40 26.30
N GLU A 558 24.33 -24.45 25.92
CA GLU A 558 22.93 -24.59 26.40
C GLU A 558 22.81 -25.07 27.87
N GLU A 559 21.79 -24.60 28.59
CA GLU A 559 21.40 -25.13 29.91
C GLU A 559 20.98 -26.61 29.80
N GLU A 560 21.32 -27.42 30.81
CA GLU A 560 21.11 -28.88 30.82
C GLU A 560 19.64 -29.31 30.62
N LYS A 561 18.70 -28.44 30.99
CA LYS A 561 17.25 -28.64 30.81
C LYS A 561 16.80 -28.53 29.34
N ASP A 562 17.33 -27.56 28.60
CA ASP A 562 16.97 -27.30 27.20
C ASP A 562 17.51 -28.40 26.27
N LYS A 563 18.70 -28.95 26.59
CA LYS A 563 19.25 -30.15 25.92
C LYS A 563 18.36 -31.38 26.09
N ASN A 564 17.93 -31.66 27.31
CA ASN A 564 17.08 -32.81 27.61
C ASN A 564 15.71 -32.70 26.92
N ASN A 565 15.12 -31.50 26.91
CA ASN A 565 13.86 -31.25 26.19
C ASN A 565 14.00 -31.45 24.68
N THR A 566 15.10 -31.00 24.08
CA THR A 566 15.38 -31.22 22.66
C THR A 566 15.51 -32.71 22.32
N ILE A 567 16.22 -33.48 23.15
CA ILE A 567 16.34 -34.94 22.98
C ILE A 567 14.96 -35.61 23.07
N LEU A 568 14.17 -35.27 24.08
CA LEU A 568 12.82 -35.81 24.26
C LEU A 568 11.90 -35.49 23.07
N TYR A 569 12.00 -34.27 22.55
CA TYR A 569 11.26 -33.83 21.38
C TYR A 569 11.65 -34.62 20.12
N THR A 570 12.95 -34.71 19.83
CA THR A 570 13.44 -35.45 18.67
C THR A 570 13.03 -36.91 18.72
N LYS A 571 13.05 -37.55 19.90
CA LYS A 571 12.56 -38.92 20.08
C LYS A 571 11.07 -39.05 19.81
N ALA A 572 10.25 -38.11 20.27
CA ALA A 572 8.82 -38.14 20.04
C ALA A 572 8.50 -38.07 18.53
N VAL A 573 9.14 -37.14 17.81
CA VAL A 573 8.95 -36.97 16.36
C VAL A 573 9.54 -38.13 15.55
N LEU A 574 10.68 -38.69 15.99
CA LEU A 574 11.23 -39.89 15.37
C LEU A 574 10.29 -41.07 15.53
N THR A 575 9.69 -41.25 16.72
CA THR A 575 8.73 -42.32 16.96
C THR A 575 7.53 -42.22 16.01
N THR A 576 6.94 -41.04 15.87
CA THR A 576 5.77 -40.82 14.99
C THR A 576 6.15 -40.96 13.52
N LEU A 577 7.30 -40.44 13.10
CA LEU A 577 7.81 -40.57 11.74
C LEU A 577 8.10 -42.03 11.37
N SER A 578 8.75 -42.81 12.25
CA SER A 578 9.02 -44.24 12.02
C SER A 578 7.74 -45.05 11.87
N ILE A 579 6.71 -44.77 12.69
CA ILE A 579 5.40 -45.42 12.56
C ILE A 579 4.77 -45.09 11.21
N ALA A 580 4.82 -43.83 10.77
CA ALA A 580 4.27 -43.43 9.48
C ALA A 580 5.03 -44.08 8.32
N ILE A 581 6.37 -44.12 8.36
CA ILE A 581 7.20 -44.73 7.32
C ILE A 581 6.90 -46.24 7.19
N GLU A 582 6.77 -46.97 8.29
CA GLU A 582 6.42 -48.42 8.23
C GLU A 582 5.14 -48.69 7.46
N ASP A 583 4.13 -47.85 7.67
CA ASP A 583 2.87 -47.97 6.97
C ASP A 583 2.98 -47.50 5.51
N ILE A 584 3.71 -46.41 5.25
CA ILE A 584 3.96 -45.92 3.87
C ILE A 584 4.62 -47.00 3.02
N ILE A 585 5.57 -47.77 3.56
CA ILE A 585 6.25 -48.86 2.84
C ILE A 585 5.26 -49.91 2.30
N GLN A 586 4.12 -50.11 2.97
CA GLN A 586 3.12 -51.12 2.58
C GLN A 586 2.13 -50.62 1.52
N GLU A 587 2.13 -49.33 1.18
CA GLU A 587 1.20 -48.72 0.24
C GLU A 587 1.70 -48.85 -1.22
N GLU A 588 0.77 -48.91 -2.18
CA GLU A 588 1.10 -49.09 -3.61
C GLU A 588 2.06 -48.00 -4.18
N CYS A 589 1.98 -46.78 -3.63
CA CYS A 589 2.85 -45.65 -3.99
C CYS A 589 3.89 -45.32 -2.90
N GLY A 590 4.18 -46.30 -2.02
CA GLY A 590 5.07 -46.14 -0.87
C GLY A 590 6.51 -45.80 -1.25
N SER A 591 7.07 -46.51 -2.22
CA SER A 591 8.45 -46.27 -2.69
C SER A 591 8.60 -44.87 -3.32
N GLU A 592 7.63 -44.42 -4.11
CA GLU A 592 7.64 -43.06 -4.65
C GLU A 592 7.50 -42.00 -3.53
N ALA A 593 6.64 -42.25 -2.54
CA ALA A 593 6.48 -41.34 -1.41
C ALA A 593 7.78 -41.20 -0.60
N LEU A 594 8.50 -42.30 -0.36
CA LEU A 594 9.79 -42.27 0.33
C LEU A 594 10.86 -41.58 -0.52
N ASN A 595 10.99 -41.89 -1.81
CA ASN A 595 11.92 -41.19 -2.69
C ASN A 595 11.67 -39.67 -2.73
N ILE A 596 10.39 -39.24 -2.74
CA ILE A 596 10.04 -37.81 -2.64
C ILE A 596 10.50 -37.27 -1.29
N LEU A 597 10.22 -37.95 -0.18
CA LEU A 597 10.60 -37.52 1.16
C LEU A 597 12.12 -37.38 1.33
N GLU A 598 12.88 -38.34 0.82
CA GLU A 598 14.35 -38.36 0.81
C GLU A 598 14.90 -37.15 0.06
N ILE A 599 14.44 -36.90 -1.17
CA ILE A 599 14.84 -35.72 -1.93
C ILE A 599 14.41 -34.43 -1.21
N MET A 600 13.17 -34.37 -0.70
CA MET A 600 12.67 -33.22 0.07
C MET A 600 13.55 -32.96 1.30
N ALA A 601 14.21 -33.97 1.86
CA ALA A 601 15.12 -33.78 2.99
C ALA A 601 16.35 -32.92 2.67
N TYR A 602 16.70 -32.73 1.41
CA TYR A 602 17.83 -31.88 0.97
C TYR A 602 17.40 -30.57 0.31
N LEU A 603 16.09 -30.32 0.21
CA LEU A 603 15.54 -29.07 -0.32
C LEU A 603 15.34 -28.02 0.78
N ALA A 604 15.07 -26.78 0.38
CA ALA A 604 14.52 -25.79 1.30
C ALA A 604 13.21 -26.31 1.90
N SER A 605 12.98 -26.06 3.18
CA SER A 605 11.84 -26.62 3.94
C SER A 605 10.46 -26.09 3.51
N ASN A 606 10.42 -24.96 2.81
CA ASN A 606 9.20 -24.28 2.39
C ASN A 606 9.17 -24.04 0.88
N ASP A 607 7.96 -23.83 0.36
CA ASP A 607 7.68 -23.48 -1.04
C ASP A 607 8.21 -24.51 -2.06
N ILE A 608 8.09 -25.80 -1.75
CA ILE A 608 8.52 -26.89 -2.63
C ILE A 608 7.45 -27.11 -3.70
N TYR A 609 7.74 -26.68 -4.93
CA TYR A 609 6.89 -26.81 -6.10
C TYR A 609 6.89 -28.26 -6.62
N ILE A 610 5.86 -29.02 -6.25
CA ILE A 610 5.83 -30.48 -6.40
C ILE A 610 5.94 -30.91 -7.86
N LYS A 611 5.16 -30.31 -8.74
CA LYS A 611 5.11 -30.72 -10.15
C LYS A 611 6.41 -30.38 -10.87
N GLU A 612 6.98 -29.23 -10.56
CA GLU A 612 8.19 -28.71 -11.20
C GLU A 612 9.42 -29.54 -10.84
N ILE A 613 9.50 -30.02 -9.60
CA ILE A 613 10.63 -30.77 -9.09
C ILE A 613 10.46 -32.27 -9.37
N PHE A 614 9.33 -32.87 -9.01
CA PHE A 614 9.22 -34.33 -8.89
C PHE A 614 8.65 -35.05 -10.11
N VAL A 615 7.97 -34.34 -11.03
CA VAL A 615 7.29 -34.98 -12.19
C VAL A 615 8.23 -35.71 -13.13
N LYS A 616 9.54 -35.37 -13.13
CA LYS A 616 10.56 -36.06 -13.94
C LYS A 616 11.53 -36.90 -13.12
N LEU A 617 11.50 -36.78 -11.79
CA LEU A 617 12.50 -37.37 -10.90
C LEU A 617 12.01 -38.66 -10.24
N VAL A 618 10.73 -38.74 -9.89
CA VAL A 618 10.24 -39.83 -9.01
C VAL A 618 9.05 -40.58 -9.59
N ALA A 619 8.31 -40.02 -10.55
CA ALA A 619 7.17 -40.70 -11.14
C ALA A 619 7.02 -40.42 -12.64
N ASP A 620 7.06 -41.48 -13.47
CA ASP A 620 6.74 -41.41 -14.92
C ASP A 620 5.25 -41.10 -15.19
N ASN A 621 4.44 -40.99 -14.14
CA ASN A 621 2.99 -40.79 -14.19
C ASN A 621 2.56 -39.74 -13.16
N GLU A 622 1.97 -38.64 -13.63
CA GLU A 622 1.49 -37.52 -12.79
C GLU A 622 0.46 -37.97 -11.74
N ARG A 623 -0.36 -39.00 -12.03
CA ARG A 623 -1.29 -39.55 -11.04
C ARG A 623 -0.55 -40.19 -9.88
N LYS A 624 0.47 -41.00 -10.18
CA LYS A 624 1.29 -41.70 -9.18
C LYS A 624 2.06 -40.71 -8.30
N LEU A 625 2.59 -39.63 -8.90
CA LEU A 625 3.18 -38.51 -8.16
C LEU A 625 2.21 -37.94 -7.11
N TRP A 626 1.01 -37.57 -7.55
CA TRP A 626 0.04 -36.95 -6.64
C TRP A 626 -0.48 -37.92 -5.58
N ASP A 627 -0.58 -39.21 -5.87
CA ASP A 627 -0.96 -40.22 -4.88
C ASP A 627 0.15 -40.38 -3.81
N ALA A 628 1.43 -40.42 -4.21
CA ALA A 628 2.57 -40.44 -3.30
C ALA A 628 2.65 -39.17 -2.41
N VAL A 629 2.48 -37.99 -2.99
CA VAL A 629 2.52 -36.72 -2.23
C VAL A 629 1.32 -36.60 -1.29
N LYS A 630 0.12 -37.05 -1.71
CA LYS A 630 -1.04 -37.14 -0.83
C LYS A 630 -0.80 -38.11 0.31
N LEU A 631 -0.07 -39.19 0.09
CA LEU A 631 0.28 -40.15 1.13
C LEU A 631 1.18 -39.52 2.20
N LEU A 632 2.21 -38.77 1.82
CA LEU A 632 3.04 -38.00 2.76
C LEU A 632 2.22 -36.96 3.55
N ASN A 633 1.31 -36.26 2.85
CA ASN A 633 0.45 -35.25 3.47
C ASN A 633 -0.58 -35.88 4.43
N ARG A 634 -1.09 -37.08 4.10
CA ARG A 634 -2.03 -37.85 4.94
C ARG A 634 -1.44 -38.06 6.34
N TYR A 635 -0.18 -38.46 6.43
CA TYR A 635 0.50 -38.68 7.71
C TYR A 635 1.07 -37.41 8.37
N HIS A 636 0.76 -36.22 7.86
CA HIS A 636 1.29 -34.95 8.38
C HIS A 636 2.84 -34.90 8.41
N ILE A 637 3.48 -35.59 7.47
CA ILE A 637 4.93 -35.50 7.22
C ILE A 637 5.23 -34.19 6.48
N ILE A 638 4.34 -33.82 5.55
CA ILE A 638 4.37 -32.57 4.79
C ILE A 638 3.04 -31.83 4.96
N ASN A 639 3.03 -30.55 4.64
CA ASN A 639 1.84 -29.73 4.49
C ASN A 639 1.70 -29.31 3.02
N LEU A 640 0.71 -29.89 2.32
CA LEU A 640 0.44 -29.66 0.91
C LEU A 640 -0.72 -28.66 0.71
N LYS A 641 -0.48 -27.58 -0.04
CA LYS A 641 -1.52 -26.63 -0.43
C LYS A 641 -1.31 -26.16 -1.87
N ALA A 642 -2.33 -26.32 -2.70
CA ALA A 642 -2.34 -25.86 -4.10
C ALA A 642 -1.10 -26.29 -4.92
N GLY A 643 -0.59 -27.49 -4.66
CA GLY A 643 0.57 -28.06 -5.36
C GLY A 643 1.94 -27.62 -4.84
N ILE A 644 1.97 -26.81 -3.78
CA ILE A 644 3.17 -26.41 -3.06
C ILE A 644 3.20 -27.16 -1.73
N ALA A 645 4.33 -27.78 -1.40
CA ALA A 645 4.53 -28.49 -0.16
C ALA A 645 5.55 -27.78 0.75
N ASN A 646 5.29 -27.83 2.04
CA ASN A 646 6.27 -27.50 3.08
C ASN A 646 6.56 -28.77 3.88
N ILE A 647 7.81 -28.97 4.26
CA ILE A 647 8.27 -30.08 5.10
C ILE A 647 8.94 -29.52 6.34
N HIS A 648 8.65 -30.11 7.50
CA HIS A 648 9.23 -29.65 8.74
C HIS A 648 10.73 -29.97 8.80
N GLU A 649 11.59 -29.00 9.17
CA GLU A 649 13.05 -29.19 9.17
C GLU A 649 13.53 -30.33 10.08
N LEU A 650 12.83 -30.60 11.19
CA LEU A 650 13.13 -31.77 12.02
C LEU A 650 12.83 -33.08 11.30
N VAL A 651 11.76 -33.12 10.49
CA VAL A 651 11.45 -34.29 9.66
C VAL A 651 12.55 -34.47 8.62
N GLN A 652 12.97 -33.39 7.92
CA GLN A 652 14.10 -33.46 6.98
C GLN A 652 15.38 -33.97 7.66
N MET A 653 15.72 -33.46 8.85
CA MET A 653 16.89 -33.89 9.61
C MET A 653 16.81 -35.38 9.96
N LEU A 654 15.68 -35.84 10.47
CA LEU A 654 15.48 -37.25 10.82
C LEU A 654 15.48 -38.15 9.58
N THR A 655 14.92 -37.72 8.46
CA THR A 655 15.00 -38.46 7.19
C THR A 655 16.44 -38.67 6.76
N ARG A 656 17.27 -37.62 6.76
CA ARG A 656 18.71 -37.72 6.42
C ARG A 656 19.47 -38.67 7.35
N LEU A 657 19.15 -38.63 8.64
CA LEU A 657 19.76 -39.52 9.64
C LEU A 657 19.34 -40.98 9.44
N CYS A 658 18.07 -41.22 9.11
CA CYS A 658 17.57 -42.55 8.79
C CYS A 658 18.25 -43.10 7.52
N GLU A 659 18.34 -42.32 6.44
CA GLU A 659 19.01 -42.74 5.18
C GLU A 659 20.42 -43.26 5.40
N GLN A 660 21.24 -42.55 6.18
CA GLN A 660 22.63 -42.94 6.47
C GLN A 660 22.76 -44.31 7.14
N ASN A 661 21.69 -44.79 7.78
CA ASN A 661 21.61 -46.08 8.46
C ASN A 661 20.85 -47.16 7.67
N PHE A 662 19.94 -46.77 6.76
CA PHE A 662 19.23 -47.72 5.88
C PHE A 662 20.13 -48.23 4.74
N VAL A 663 21.09 -47.43 4.26
CA VAL A 663 22.02 -47.82 3.17
C VAL A 663 23.06 -48.88 3.59
N VAL A 664 23.15 -49.24 4.88
CA VAL A 664 24.11 -50.26 5.37
C VAL A 664 23.48 -51.66 5.51
N LYS A 665 22.20 -51.86 5.15
CA LYS A 665 21.53 -53.17 5.27
C LYS A 665 20.71 -53.62 4.05
N GLU A 666 21.20 -53.35 2.84
CA GLU A 666 20.87 -54.16 1.66
C GLU A 666 22.10 -54.88 1.11
#